data_AF-A0A354UB44-F1
#
_entry.id   AF-A0A354UB44-F1
#
_cell.length_a   1.000
_cell.length_b   1.000
_cell.length_c   1.000
_cell.angle_alpha   90.00
_cell.angle_beta   90.00
_cell.angle_gamma   90.00
#
_symmetry.space_group_name_H-M   'P 1'
#
loop_
_entity.id
_entity.type
_entity.pdbx_description
1 polymer ?
#
loop_
_entity_poly.entity_id
_entity_poly.type
_entity_poly.pdbx_seq_one_letter_code
_entity_poly.pdbx_strand_id
1 'polypeptide(L)'
;MSIEDHGEIALGNVWLESAPSTLSLKSCLAFPSFRSKNIRMRAKVLNPEHKTGKAALTFAFLRKNADKTFRREFELSGAPVQLVEFTEKWTDPVLWDSEHPELYSMNVSLDIPGKTADTFPATDFGFRELWIENGEFRLNGNKMHMRMYSDFPLERYHYFYGQPDRMKSFVAHFKELNFNTVRASLGKIVGSIPLYLDECDRQGLYNLFPMPFYVDQDRHEYTKVVEDFLDFYGNRPSILMWFTDFNTCHYAWNQEPAKLNDTEYQPKSEQIRLARSRVSVAAKAITAFDPSREWFAHAGGNFGKVFGSMNYQSYGTPLQEQEDWPSMWSKSHTQPLMSVEGGFPYVRQWMRFDVNRAAASLGAEHAARYFGDSVYAKEEFPTPYFSIYQAAEPFDRQNANMLALSDLHYRRVVKAWRAYDVSAYADFHGGWNLIHTARTYSQHNSVTPAGVNVKTRGFKPDILIGTSQTQRHDVTDYSQPDYQTETLKEVFAPLLVFLGGEPENFTEKSHAFWSEEEFRKSIVLVNDHTTGKEVTVSWSFFLNGTPAPLDSGRETVRLAPAEIRKLPVLLKSPAVLKRTSGELRITAEVDGILIAEDAMKLQFFPKHAPKDFSRASAVLYDPAGKTEAMLKKAGFPFRKTTDLKEIESSGLLIIGQDALSGTNPEFLKEIERSGMIERGLKILIFEQKQCNLANLVFESPSLRNAFIRTPSSPYIRGLEAEDFHDWRGSSDTVPEYVLSAEETPHYPRSKWKWGNGGIVSGNV
;
A
#
# COMPACT_ATOMS: atom_id res chain seq x y z
N MET A 1 -1.48 -25.46 7.88
CA MET A 1 -0.84 -26.78 7.96
C MET A 1 0.25 -26.69 9.03
N SER A 2 0.23 -27.65 9.95
CA SER A 2 1.18 -27.94 11.04
C SER A 2 2.14 -26.83 11.50
N ILE A 3 1.83 -26.22 12.65
CA ILE A 3 2.80 -25.58 13.55
C ILE A 3 2.97 -26.53 14.74
N GLU A 4 3.38 -27.77 14.46
CA GLU A 4 3.84 -28.66 15.51
C GLU A 4 5.32 -28.35 15.79
N ASP A 5 5.56 -28.02 17.07
CA ASP A 5 6.82 -28.07 17.80
C ASP A 5 7.99 -28.64 16.97
N HIS A 6 8.66 -27.78 16.21
CA HIS A 6 9.95 -28.15 15.63
C HIS A 6 10.89 -28.26 16.84
N GLY A 7 11.34 -29.48 17.14
CA GLY A 7 12.36 -29.78 18.16
C GLY A 7 13.73 -29.15 17.84
N GLU A 8 13.76 -27.87 17.48
CA GLU A 8 14.92 -27.09 17.14
C GLU A 8 15.10 -25.98 18.17
N ILE A 9 16.21 -26.06 18.89
CA ILE A 9 16.70 -24.97 19.72
C ILE A 9 17.70 -24.20 18.85
N ALA A 10 17.26 -23.08 18.27
CA ALA A 10 18.17 -22.15 17.62
C ALA A 10 18.79 -21.24 18.69
N LEU A 11 19.98 -21.59 19.18
CA LEU A 11 20.78 -20.67 19.98
C LEU A 11 21.33 -19.58 19.05
N GLY A 12 21.11 -18.32 19.40
CA GLY A 12 21.83 -17.20 18.80
C GLY A 12 23.32 -17.28 19.09
N ASN A 13 24.09 -16.27 18.68
CA ASN A 13 25.51 -16.24 18.99
C ASN A 13 25.74 -16.23 20.50
N VAL A 14 26.59 -17.13 20.99
CA VAL A 14 27.06 -17.16 22.38
C VAL A 14 28.47 -16.61 22.39
N TRP A 15 28.71 -15.59 23.22
CA TRP A 15 30.00 -14.92 23.35
C TRP A 15 30.57 -15.13 24.75
N LEU A 16 31.89 -15.34 24.82
CA LEU A 16 32.64 -15.21 26.06
C LEU A 16 33.34 -13.86 26.03
N GLU A 17 32.89 -12.95 26.89
CA GLU A 17 33.45 -11.61 27.01
C GLU A 17 34.37 -11.52 28.23
N SER A 18 35.52 -10.86 28.08
CA SER A 18 36.46 -10.60 29.17
C SER A 18 36.83 -9.13 29.15
N ALA A 19 36.54 -8.43 30.25
CA ALA A 19 36.93 -7.05 30.46
C ALA A 19 38.28 -6.99 31.20
N PRO A 20 39.17 -6.03 30.88
CA PRO A 20 40.46 -5.88 31.55
C PRO A 20 40.34 -5.36 32.99
N SER A 21 39.14 -4.92 33.41
CA SER A 21 38.81 -4.51 34.77
C SER A 21 37.47 -5.08 35.20
N THR A 22 37.25 -5.09 36.52
CA THR A 22 35.94 -5.36 37.13
C THR A 22 34.94 -4.23 36.91
N LEU A 23 35.42 -3.04 36.54
CA LEU A 23 34.58 -1.97 36.00
C LEU A 23 34.43 -2.19 34.49
N SER A 24 33.20 -2.33 34.00
CA SER A 24 32.94 -2.58 32.57
C SER A 24 31.71 -1.86 32.05
N LEU A 25 31.60 -1.76 30.73
CA LEU A 25 30.47 -1.14 30.04
C LEU A 25 29.45 -2.21 29.63
N LYS A 26 28.24 -2.16 30.21
CA LYS A 26 27.13 -3.07 29.83
C LYS A 26 26.43 -2.61 28.54
N SER A 27 26.15 -1.32 28.43
CA SER A 27 25.51 -0.73 27.24
C SER A 27 26.00 0.69 27.05
N CYS A 28 26.14 1.10 25.79
CA CYS A 28 26.44 2.48 25.40
C CYS A 28 25.52 2.86 24.26
N LEU A 29 24.67 3.88 24.46
CA LEU A 29 23.68 4.33 23.49
C LEU A 29 23.90 5.81 23.13
N ALA A 30 23.58 6.16 21.89
CA ALA A 30 23.59 7.53 21.41
C ALA A 30 22.27 7.89 20.72
N PHE A 31 21.65 8.98 21.17
CA PHE A 31 20.36 9.49 20.70
C PHE A 31 20.57 10.84 20.01
N PRO A 32 20.65 10.89 18.67
CA PRO A 32 20.81 12.13 17.93
C PRO A 32 19.52 12.96 17.91
N SER A 33 19.66 14.29 17.89
CA SER A 33 18.57 15.20 17.51
C SER A 33 19.08 16.20 16.48
N PHE A 34 18.53 16.10 15.28
CA PHE A 34 18.70 17.05 14.19
C PHE A 34 18.13 18.43 14.57
N ARG A 35 16.91 18.47 15.11
CA ARG A 35 16.21 19.71 15.49
C ARG A 35 16.95 20.46 16.58
N SER A 36 17.44 19.75 17.59
CA SER A 36 18.14 20.33 18.73
C SER A 36 19.64 20.50 18.49
N LYS A 37 20.17 20.01 17.35
CA LYS A 37 21.60 20.03 16.99
C LYS A 37 22.50 19.47 18.09
N ASN A 38 22.08 18.36 18.68
CA ASN A 38 22.75 17.74 19.81
C ASN A 38 22.69 16.21 19.72
N ILE A 39 23.44 15.57 20.61
CA ILE A 39 23.45 14.13 20.79
C ILE A 39 23.43 13.84 22.29
N ARG A 40 22.50 13.00 22.73
CA ARG A 40 22.45 12.51 24.11
C ARG A 40 23.10 11.14 24.16
N MET A 41 24.12 11.00 24.99
CA MET A 41 24.88 9.76 25.17
C MET A 41 24.57 9.17 26.54
N ARG A 42 24.47 7.85 26.57
CA ARG A 42 24.06 7.07 27.73
C ARG A 42 24.97 5.86 27.86
N ALA A 43 25.50 5.58 29.04
CA ALA A 43 26.23 4.34 29.30
C ALA A 43 25.83 3.71 30.65
N LYS A 44 25.71 2.39 30.68
CA LYS A 44 25.57 1.61 31.93
C LYS A 44 26.93 1.03 32.30
N VAL A 45 27.48 1.50 33.42
CA VAL A 45 28.74 1.00 34.00
C VAL A 45 28.43 -0.07 35.02
N LEU A 46 28.97 -1.27 34.84
CA LEU A 46 28.96 -2.34 35.83
C LEU A 46 30.11 -2.11 36.81
N ASN A 47 29.79 -2.21 38.10
CA ASN A 47 30.73 -2.00 39.21
C ASN A 47 30.47 -3.01 40.34
N PRO A 48 30.65 -4.31 40.08
CA PRO A 48 30.44 -5.38 41.06
C PRO A 48 31.33 -5.26 42.32
N GLU A 49 32.45 -4.54 42.25
CA GLU A 49 33.34 -4.30 43.40
C GLU A 49 32.98 -3.02 44.19
N HIS A 50 31.87 -2.36 43.87
CA HIS A 50 31.38 -1.17 44.58
C HIS A 50 32.43 -0.05 44.70
N LYS A 51 33.29 0.09 43.68
CA LYS A 51 34.34 1.11 43.65
C LYS A 51 33.75 2.52 43.63
N THR A 52 34.44 3.44 44.29
CA THR A 52 34.14 4.87 44.31
C THR A 52 35.30 5.68 43.74
N GLY A 53 35.03 6.91 43.33
CA GLY A 53 36.03 7.87 42.83
C GLY A 53 35.88 8.20 41.36
N LYS A 54 36.85 8.94 40.82
CA LYS A 54 36.76 9.54 39.49
C LYS A 54 36.80 8.50 38.36
N ALA A 55 35.94 8.70 37.39
CA ALA A 55 35.96 8.00 36.11
C ALA A 55 35.61 8.97 34.97
N ALA A 56 35.86 8.56 33.73
CA ALA A 56 35.45 9.31 32.55
C ALA A 56 34.94 8.38 31.46
N LEU A 57 33.91 8.82 30.75
CA LEU A 57 33.44 8.19 29.52
C LEU A 57 33.90 9.00 28.33
N THR A 58 34.41 8.34 27.30
CA THR A 58 34.72 8.95 26.01
C THR A 58 33.92 8.28 24.92
N PHE A 59 33.03 9.02 24.25
CA PHE A 59 32.33 8.57 23.04
C PHE A 59 33.04 9.17 21.83
N ALA A 60 33.61 8.33 20.98
CA ALA A 60 34.27 8.71 19.72
C ALA A 60 33.47 8.16 18.54
N PHE A 61 32.93 9.07 17.73
CA PHE A 61 32.25 8.79 16.47
C PHE A 61 33.23 8.99 15.33
N LEU A 62 33.76 7.89 14.81
CA LEU A 62 34.84 7.90 13.83
C LEU A 62 34.29 7.72 12.42
N ARG A 63 34.69 8.61 11.52
CA ARG A 63 34.36 8.58 10.10
C ARG A 63 35.39 9.42 9.34
N LYS A 64 35.81 8.93 8.17
CA LYS A 64 36.76 9.63 7.30
C LYS A 64 36.41 11.12 7.16
N ASN A 65 37.29 11.99 7.68
CA ASN A 65 37.18 13.46 7.66
C ASN A 65 36.01 14.08 8.45
N ALA A 66 35.34 13.32 9.33
CA ALA A 66 34.19 13.80 10.11
C ALA A 66 34.21 13.33 11.57
N ASP A 67 35.37 12.93 12.09
CA ASP A 67 35.52 12.43 13.46
C ASP A 67 34.98 13.42 14.51
N LYS A 68 34.28 12.88 15.50
CA LYS A 68 33.78 13.65 16.64
C LYS A 68 33.98 12.89 17.94
N THR A 69 34.47 13.56 18.97
CA THR A 69 34.69 12.95 20.29
C THR A 69 34.08 13.80 21.39
N PHE A 70 33.44 13.14 22.35
CA PHE A 70 32.88 13.75 23.54
C PHE A 70 33.39 13.00 24.78
N ARG A 71 33.86 13.75 25.78
CA ARG A 71 34.36 13.19 27.03
C ARG A 71 33.59 13.77 28.21
N ARG A 72 33.16 12.92 29.13
CA ARG A 72 32.47 13.30 30.36
C ARG A 72 33.15 12.65 31.56
N GLU A 73 33.63 13.48 32.48
CA GLU A 73 34.05 13.03 33.81
C GLU A 73 32.84 12.86 34.72
N PHE A 74 32.89 11.86 35.59
CA PHE A 74 31.86 11.56 36.59
C PHE A 74 32.47 10.86 37.82
N GLU A 75 31.72 10.84 38.91
CA GLU A 75 32.10 10.11 40.13
C GLU A 75 31.40 8.75 40.15
N LEU A 76 32.16 7.68 40.39
CA LEU A 76 31.65 6.35 40.68
C LEU A 76 30.98 6.38 42.06
N SER A 77 29.71 6.03 42.12
CA SER A 77 28.90 6.09 43.34
C SER A 77 29.07 4.89 44.26
N GLY A 78 29.74 3.84 43.80
CA GLY A 78 29.77 2.53 44.47
C GLY A 78 28.51 1.67 44.22
N ALA A 79 27.54 2.17 43.45
CA ALA A 79 26.40 1.35 43.03
C ALA A 79 26.87 0.20 42.11
N PRO A 80 26.28 -1.00 42.20
CA PRO A 80 26.68 -2.16 41.39
C PRO A 80 26.45 -1.94 39.88
N VAL A 81 25.50 -1.09 39.54
CA VAL A 81 25.28 -0.57 38.18
C VAL A 81 25.06 0.93 38.29
N GLN A 82 25.79 1.71 37.50
CA GLN A 82 25.64 3.17 37.44
C GLN A 82 25.32 3.60 36.02
N LEU A 83 24.19 4.30 35.88
CA LEU A 83 23.80 4.95 34.64
C LEU A 83 24.46 6.33 34.55
N VAL A 84 25.16 6.60 33.45
CA VAL A 84 25.75 7.91 33.15
C VAL A 84 25.14 8.44 31.87
N GLU A 85 24.55 9.63 31.92
CA GLU A 85 23.90 10.27 30.79
C GLU A 85 24.36 11.72 30.66
N PHE A 86 24.65 12.15 29.43
CA PHE A 86 25.02 13.54 29.15
C PHE A 86 24.70 13.91 27.69
N THR A 87 24.41 15.19 27.47
CA THR A 87 24.09 15.73 26.14
C THR A 87 25.19 16.68 25.69
N GLU A 88 25.57 16.59 24.43
CA GLU A 88 26.59 17.45 23.81
C GLU A 88 26.11 18.02 22.49
N LYS A 89 26.65 19.19 22.12
CA LYS A 89 26.29 19.87 20.88
C LYS A 89 26.98 19.22 19.68
N TRP A 90 26.22 18.95 18.62
CA TRP A 90 26.73 18.48 17.33
C TRP A 90 25.93 19.16 16.21
N THR A 91 26.48 20.24 15.66
CA THR A 91 25.78 21.10 14.70
C THR A 91 25.91 20.69 13.24
N ASP A 92 26.96 19.94 12.93
CA ASP A 92 27.32 19.55 11.56
C ASP A 92 27.67 18.04 11.51
N PRO A 93 26.70 17.15 11.79
CA PRO A 93 26.87 15.72 11.56
C PRO A 93 26.62 15.38 10.09
N VAL A 94 27.30 14.34 9.60
CA VAL A 94 26.90 13.66 8.36
C VAL A 94 25.62 12.88 8.66
N LEU A 95 24.57 13.13 7.88
CA LEU A 95 23.24 12.59 8.13
C LEU A 95 23.07 11.21 7.49
N TRP A 96 22.32 10.35 8.16
CA TRP A 96 21.92 9.04 7.67
C TRP A 96 20.48 9.08 7.15
N ASP A 97 20.25 8.55 5.95
CA ASP A 97 18.94 8.27 5.39
C ASP A 97 19.00 7.06 4.42
N SER A 98 17.87 6.73 3.76
CA SER A 98 17.78 5.54 2.91
C SER A 98 18.55 5.67 1.59
N GLU A 99 18.81 6.88 1.11
CA GLU A 99 19.61 7.13 -0.11
C GLU A 99 21.06 7.45 0.22
N HIS A 100 21.30 8.00 1.41
CA HIS A 100 22.61 8.34 1.96
C HIS A 100 22.79 7.63 3.33
N PRO A 101 23.02 6.30 3.35
CA PRO A 101 23.14 5.53 4.59
C PRO A 101 24.51 5.70 5.27
N GLU A 102 24.83 6.94 5.62
CA GLU A 102 26.15 7.31 6.12
C GLU A 102 26.33 6.94 7.60
N LEU A 103 27.28 6.04 7.86
CA LEU A 103 27.58 5.54 9.20
C LEU A 103 28.89 6.11 9.76
N TYR A 104 28.89 6.32 11.07
CA TYR A 104 30.06 6.47 11.93
C TYR A 104 30.33 5.15 12.65
N SER A 105 31.58 4.91 13.03
CA SER A 105 31.93 3.91 14.04
C SER A 105 31.90 4.56 15.42
N MET A 106 30.92 4.21 16.25
CA MET A 106 30.85 4.65 17.65
C MET A 106 31.72 3.75 18.52
N ASN A 107 32.77 4.33 19.10
CA ASN A 107 33.70 3.69 20.02
C ASN A 107 33.54 4.34 21.39
N VAL A 108 33.43 3.54 22.46
CA VAL A 108 33.23 4.08 23.81
C VAL A 108 34.28 3.50 24.76
N SER A 109 34.97 4.36 25.49
CA SER A 109 35.91 3.96 26.54
C SER A 109 35.46 4.43 27.91
N LEU A 110 35.71 3.59 28.91
CA LEU A 110 35.62 3.92 30.33
C LEU A 110 37.05 4.06 30.88
N ASP A 111 37.42 5.25 31.30
CA ASP A 111 38.72 5.55 31.87
C ASP A 111 38.62 5.80 33.37
N ILE A 112 39.63 5.33 34.10
CA ILE A 112 39.88 5.66 35.51
C ILE A 112 41.30 6.25 35.63
N PRO A 113 41.68 6.87 36.77
CA PRO A 113 43.00 7.47 36.90
C PRO A 113 44.14 6.52 36.49
N GLY A 114 44.90 6.93 35.48
CA GLY A 114 46.08 6.22 34.98
C GLY A 114 45.82 5.02 34.06
N LYS A 115 44.58 4.66 33.72
CA LYS A 115 44.30 3.57 32.76
C LYS A 115 42.87 3.58 32.18
N THR A 116 42.71 3.00 30.99
CA THR A 116 41.39 2.61 30.46
C THR A 116 40.92 1.33 31.16
N ALA A 117 39.77 1.41 31.83
CA ALA A 117 39.16 0.29 32.55
C ALA A 117 38.45 -0.69 31.62
N ASP A 118 37.79 -0.17 30.58
CA ASP A 118 37.08 -0.98 29.59
C ASP A 118 36.81 -0.20 28.30
N THR A 119 36.51 -0.92 27.21
CA THR A 119 36.04 -0.36 25.95
C THR A 119 34.84 -1.15 25.46
N PHE A 120 33.76 -0.45 25.10
CA PHE A 120 32.60 -1.07 24.50
C PHE A 120 32.90 -1.45 23.04
N PRO A 121 32.41 -2.61 22.55
CA PRO A 121 32.57 -2.98 21.15
C PRO A 121 32.13 -1.85 20.22
N ALA A 122 32.92 -1.61 19.17
CA ALA A 122 32.57 -0.62 18.16
C ALA A 122 31.22 -0.97 17.53
N THR A 123 30.33 0.01 17.44
CA THR A 123 28.99 -0.17 16.84
C THR A 123 28.75 0.89 15.79
N ASP A 124 27.96 0.56 14.77
CA ASP A 124 27.56 1.52 13.75
C ASP A 124 26.58 2.55 14.33
N PHE A 125 26.74 3.79 13.90
CA PHE A 125 25.90 4.91 14.30
C PHE A 125 25.56 5.79 13.09
N GLY A 126 24.27 6.01 12.85
CA GLY A 126 23.79 6.96 11.84
C GLY A 126 23.10 8.14 12.51
N PHE A 127 23.57 9.36 12.24
CA PHE A 127 22.94 10.56 12.79
C PHE A 127 21.69 10.92 11.97
N ARG A 128 20.51 10.81 12.59
CA ARG A 128 19.25 11.22 11.97
C ARG A 128 18.18 11.47 13.03
N GLU A 129 17.13 12.19 12.68
CA GLU A 129 15.94 12.32 13.53
C GLU A 129 14.68 12.18 12.69
N LEU A 130 13.78 11.28 13.11
CA LEU A 130 12.41 11.22 12.59
C LEU A 130 11.46 11.84 13.62
N TRP A 131 10.53 12.68 13.20
CA TRP A 131 9.42 13.14 14.02
C TRP A 131 8.13 13.25 13.22
N ILE A 132 7.01 13.38 13.93
CA ILE A 132 5.71 13.68 13.33
C ILE A 132 5.32 15.12 13.67
N GLU A 133 4.99 15.90 12.66
CA GLU A 133 4.59 17.30 12.80
C GLU A 133 3.64 17.67 11.65
N ASN A 134 2.59 18.43 11.95
CA ASN A 134 1.58 18.89 10.98
C ASN A 134 0.95 17.78 10.13
N GLY A 135 0.75 16.59 10.71
CA GLY A 135 0.19 15.44 9.99
C GLY A 135 1.15 14.77 9.00
N GLU A 136 2.45 15.03 9.11
CA GLU A 136 3.47 14.50 8.21
C GLU A 136 4.60 13.80 8.97
N PHE A 137 5.25 12.82 8.33
CA PHE A 137 6.54 12.31 8.77
C PHE A 137 7.65 13.22 8.28
N ARG A 138 8.57 13.59 9.18
CA ARG A 138 9.75 14.39 8.86
C ARG A 138 11.02 13.67 9.26
N LEU A 139 11.93 13.51 8.30
CA LEU A 139 13.28 12.97 8.51
C LEU A 139 14.30 14.03 8.16
N ASN A 140 15.17 14.36 9.11
CA ASN A 140 16.28 15.30 8.89
C ASN A 140 15.82 16.67 8.33
N GLY A 141 14.59 17.10 8.66
CA GLY A 141 13.99 18.37 8.24
C GLY A 141 13.04 18.26 7.05
N ASN A 142 13.16 17.20 6.24
CA ASN A 142 12.37 17.00 5.03
C ASN A 142 11.13 16.16 5.32
N LYS A 143 10.02 16.45 4.63
CA LYS A 143 8.87 15.55 4.57
C LYS A 143 9.30 14.23 3.93
N MET A 144 8.74 13.11 4.39
CA MET A 144 9.01 11.80 3.82
C MET A 144 7.74 10.96 3.67
N HIS A 145 7.73 10.09 2.65
CA HIS A 145 6.76 9.02 2.50
C HIS A 145 7.43 7.65 2.71
N MET A 146 6.72 6.72 3.34
CA MET A 146 7.20 5.36 3.55
C MET A 146 6.59 4.41 2.51
N ARG A 147 7.42 3.98 1.57
CA ARG A 147 7.13 2.93 0.59
C ARG A 147 7.49 1.60 1.24
N MET A 148 6.50 0.95 1.83
CA MET A 148 6.74 -0.11 2.81
C MET A 148 6.49 -1.50 2.25
N TYR A 149 7.31 -2.46 2.68
CA TYR A 149 6.93 -3.87 2.68
C TYR A 149 6.41 -4.28 4.06
N SER A 150 5.32 -5.04 4.08
CA SER A 150 4.72 -5.61 5.29
C SER A 150 5.20 -7.01 5.54
N ASP A 151 5.79 -7.26 6.71
CA ASP A 151 5.96 -8.59 7.29
C ASP A 151 6.77 -9.58 6.45
N PHE A 152 8.07 -9.68 6.74
CA PHE A 152 8.91 -10.72 6.18
C PHE A 152 9.05 -11.87 7.19
N PRO A 153 8.62 -13.10 6.88
CA PRO A 153 8.69 -14.21 7.82
C PRO A 153 10.11 -14.84 7.79
N LEU A 154 11.09 -14.19 8.44
CA LEU A 154 12.38 -14.83 8.75
C LEU A 154 12.20 -16.18 9.46
N GLU A 155 11.01 -16.40 10.03
CA GLU A 155 10.51 -17.62 10.65
C GLU A 155 10.48 -18.88 9.77
N ARG A 156 10.67 -18.78 8.45
CA ARG A 156 10.55 -19.96 7.57
C ARG A 156 11.86 -20.38 6.91
N TYR A 157 12.90 -19.54 6.96
CA TYR A 157 14.16 -19.73 6.22
C TYR A 157 15.39 -19.35 7.06
N HIS A 158 15.34 -19.66 8.37
CA HIS A 158 16.28 -19.18 9.38
C HIS A 158 17.76 -19.42 9.07
N TYR A 159 18.10 -20.59 8.53
CA TYR A 159 19.50 -20.93 8.23
C TYR A 159 20.00 -20.26 6.95
N PHE A 160 19.11 -20.01 5.98
CA PHE A 160 19.46 -19.34 4.74
C PHE A 160 19.73 -17.85 4.99
N TYR A 161 18.77 -17.13 5.59
CA TYR A 161 18.94 -15.73 5.96
C TYR A 161 19.82 -15.53 7.20
N GLY A 162 20.14 -16.59 7.93
CA GLY A 162 21.13 -16.57 9.01
C GLY A 162 22.58 -16.35 8.56
N GLN A 163 22.85 -16.38 7.25
CA GLN A 163 24.16 -16.14 6.65
C GLN A 163 24.33 -14.68 6.21
N PRO A 164 25.45 -14.01 6.52
CA PRO A 164 25.68 -12.60 6.19
C PRO A 164 25.46 -12.24 4.71
N ASP A 165 26.03 -12.99 3.76
CA ASP A 165 25.91 -12.69 2.32
C ASP A 165 24.48 -12.84 1.79
N ARG A 166 23.71 -13.78 2.38
CA ARG A 166 22.30 -13.99 2.03
C ARG A 166 21.43 -12.88 2.60
N MET A 167 21.67 -12.48 3.84
CA MET A 167 20.98 -11.34 4.43
C MET A 167 21.25 -10.04 3.66
N LYS A 168 22.50 -9.82 3.22
CA LYS A 168 22.86 -8.70 2.36
C LYS A 168 22.02 -8.68 1.08
N SER A 169 21.93 -9.82 0.39
CA SER A 169 21.15 -9.95 -0.85
C SER A 169 19.65 -9.74 -0.61
N PHE A 170 19.14 -10.22 0.52
CA PHE A 170 17.74 -10.04 0.91
C PHE A 170 17.37 -8.57 1.13
N VAL A 171 18.20 -7.83 1.88
CA VAL A 171 18.02 -6.37 2.08
C VAL A 171 18.18 -5.61 0.76
N ALA A 172 19.14 -6.00 -0.08
CA ALA A 172 19.35 -5.39 -1.39
C ALA A 172 18.12 -5.55 -2.30
N HIS A 173 17.42 -6.68 -2.22
CA HIS A 173 16.23 -6.93 -3.03
C HIS A 173 15.07 -5.99 -2.67
N PHE A 174 14.86 -5.67 -1.39
CA PHE A 174 13.89 -4.63 -1.01
C PHE A 174 14.20 -3.28 -1.66
N LYS A 175 15.48 -2.91 -1.67
CA LYS A 175 15.96 -1.67 -2.31
C LYS A 175 15.79 -1.71 -3.82
N GLU A 176 16.05 -2.86 -4.44
CA GLU A 176 15.87 -3.07 -5.88
C GLU A 176 14.40 -2.90 -6.30
N LEU A 177 13.46 -3.32 -5.46
CA LEU A 177 12.02 -3.10 -5.64
C LEU A 177 11.55 -1.69 -5.23
N ASN A 178 12.48 -0.78 -4.92
CA ASN A 178 12.24 0.61 -4.51
C ASN A 178 11.50 0.80 -3.17
N PHE A 179 11.42 -0.24 -2.33
CA PHE A 179 11.00 -0.07 -0.94
C PHE A 179 12.05 0.73 -0.16
N ASN A 180 11.61 1.68 0.66
CA ASN A 180 12.48 2.42 1.56
C ASN A 180 12.30 2.02 3.03
N THR A 181 11.21 1.31 3.34
CA THR A 181 10.84 0.94 4.71
C THR A 181 10.33 -0.49 4.74
N VAL A 182 10.56 -1.18 5.85
CA VAL A 182 9.94 -2.46 6.18
C VAL A 182 9.28 -2.36 7.56
N ARG A 183 8.08 -2.88 7.70
CA ARG A 183 7.52 -3.16 9.04
C ARG A 183 7.88 -4.58 9.41
N ALA A 184 8.81 -4.70 10.37
CA ALA A 184 9.27 -5.99 10.85
C ALA A 184 8.24 -6.57 11.83
N SER A 185 8.02 -7.89 11.77
CA SER A 185 7.33 -8.61 12.84
C SER A 185 8.36 -9.51 13.52
N LEU A 186 8.43 -9.45 14.85
CA LEU A 186 9.29 -10.35 15.60
C LEU A 186 8.55 -11.65 15.84
N GLY A 187 8.92 -12.66 15.07
CA GLY A 187 8.55 -14.03 15.28
C GLY A 187 9.13 -14.66 16.54
N LYS A 188 8.90 -15.97 16.73
CA LYS A 188 9.44 -16.72 17.88
C LYS A 188 10.97 -16.89 17.88
N ILE A 189 11.68 -16.44 16.84
CA ILE A 189 13.11 -16.73 16.66
C ILE A 189 13.91 -15.43 16.39
N VAL A 190 14.78 -15.08 17.33
CA VAL A 190 15.41 -13.76 17.52
C VAL A 190 16.79 -13.63 16.86
N GLY A 191 17.46 -14.73 16.49
CA GLY A 191 18.92 -14.72 16.25
C GLY A 191 19.42 -14.09 14.93
N SER A 192 18.63 -14.02 13.86
CA SER A 192 19.03 -13.41 12.57
C SER A 192 18.67 -11.93 12.45
N ILE A 193 17.78 -11.43 13.31
CA ILE A 193 17.32 -10.05 13.34
C ILE A 193 18.46 -9.03 13.41
N PRO A 194 19.47 -9.17 14.29
CA PRO A 194 20.54 -8.20 14.31
C PRO A 194 21.42 -8.25 13.04
N LEU A 195 21.53 -9.37 12.31
CA LEU A 195 22.19 -9.37 10.99
C LEU A 195 21.39 -8.61 9.94
N TYR A 196 20.05 -8.76 9.97
CA TYR A 196 19.14 -8.00 9.13
C TYR A 196 19.27 -6.49 9.38
N LEU A 197 19.26 -6.08 10.65
CA LEU A 197 19.39 -4.67 11.01
C LEU A 197 20.77 -4.11 10.66
N ASP A 198 21.86 -4.88 10.83
CA ASP A 198 23.21 -4.48 10.37
C ASP A 198 23.19 -4.13 8.87
N GLU A 199 22.56 -4.98 8.04
CA GLU A 199 22.46 -4.71 6.60
C GLU A 199 21.47 -3.58 6.27
N CYS A 200 20.39 -3.42 7.03
CA CYS A 200 19.49 -2.27 6.88
C CYS A 200 20.19 -0.93 7.21
N ASP A 201 20.98 -0.91 8.28
CA ASP A 201 21.80 0.24 8.68
C ASP A 201 22.79 0.61 7.58
N ARG A 202 23.45 -0.40 6.99
CA ARG A 202 24.51 -0.22 5.97
C ARG A 202 24.00 0.09 4.57
N GLN A 203 22.84 -0.45 4.19
CA GLN A 203 22.26 -0.28 2.84
C GLN A 203 21.18 0.80 2.76
N GLY A 204 20.72 1.34 3.90
CA GLY A 204 19.69 2.37 3.94
C GLY A 204 18.29 1.82 3.71
N LEU A 205 17.84 0.96 4.63
CA LEU A 205 16.46 0.46 4.68
C LEU A 205 15.85 0.77 6.05
N TYR A 206 14.77 1.54 6.07
CA TYR A 206 14.10 1.93 7.31
C TYR A 206 13.30 0.76 7.89
N ASN A 207 13.13 0.76 9.20
CA ASN A 207 12.38 -0.25 9.94
C ASN A 207 11.37 0.38 10.89
N LEU A 208 10.10 -0.04 10.78
CA LEU A 208 9.13 0.08 11.86
C LEU A 208 9.22 -1.21 12.68
N PHE A 209 9.61 -1.10 13.95
CA PHE A 209 10.10 -2.26 14.70
C PHE A 209 9.29 -2.49 15.98
N PRO A 210 8.90 -3.74 16.28
CA PRO A 210 8.12 -4.03 17.47
C PRO A 210 9.02 -3.96 18.70
N MET A 211 8.46 -3.44 19.78
CA MET A 211 9.05 -3.48 21.12
C MET A 211 8.26 -4.47 22.02
N PRO A 212 8.77 -4.86 23.20
CA PRO A 212 8.06 -5.78 24.09
C PRO A 212 6.65 -5.29 24.42
N PHE A 213 5.63 -6.10 24.12
CA PHE A 213 4.24 -5.75 24.39
C PHE A 213 3.94 -5.79 25.89
N TYR A 214 3.13 -4.86 26.37
CA TYR A 214 2.61 -4.89 27.74
C TYR A 214 1.32 -5.71 27.80
N VAL A 215 1.31 -6.75 28.63
CA VAL A 215 0.22 -7.73 28.79
C VAL A 215 -0.21 -7.86 30.26
N ASP A 216 -0.20 -6.74 30.98
CA ASP A 216 -0.60 -6.60 32.39
C ASP A 216 0.28 -7.33 33.41
N GLN A 217 1.53 -7.64 33.05
CA GLN A 217 2.55 -8.04 34.01
C GLN A 217 2.95 -6.88 34.95
N ASP A 218 3.76 -7.17 35.97
CA ASP A 218 4.30 -6.13 36.85
C ASP A 218 5.03 -5.04 36.05
N ARG A 219 4.72 -3.78 36.35
CA ARG A 219 5.23 -2.64 35.58
C ARG A 219 6.72 -2.41 35.80
N HIS A 220 7.24 -2.73 36.97
CA HIS A 220 8.66 -2.58 37.25
C HIS A 220 9.48 -3.66 36.51
N GLU A 221 9.00 -4.90 36.50
CA GLU A 221 9.58 -5.97 35.68
C GLU A 221 9.51 -5.65 34.19
N TYR A 222 8.35 -5.21 33.70
CA TYR A 222 8.20 -4.81 32.30
C TYR A 222 9.14 -3.67 31.90
N THR A 223 9.30 -2.65 32.76
CA THR A 223 10.20 -1.53 32.49
C THR A 223 11.65 -2.00 32.34
N LYS A 224 12.10 -2.98 33.12
CA LYS A 224 13.44 -3.59 32.96
C LYS A 224 13.58 -4.29 31.61
N VAL A 225 12.57 -5.05 31.19
CA VAL A 225 12.55 -5.72 29.88
C VAL A 225 12.63 -4.71 28.73
N VAL A 226 11.90 -3.61 28.81
CA VAL A 226 11.95 -2.53 27.81
C VAL A 226 13.33 -1.85 27.79
N GLU A 227 13.94 -1.66 28.96
CA GLU A 227 15.27 -1.07 29.08
C GLU A 227 16.36 -1.99 28.50
N ASP A 228 16.36 -3.28 28.82
CA ASP A 228 17.30 -4.27 28.26
C ASP A 228 17.09 -4.44 26.74
N PHE A 229 15.84 -4.38 26.27
CA PHE A 229 15.53 -4.34 24.84
C PHE A 229 16.16 -3.11 24.16
N LEU A 230 16.02 -1.93 24.76
CA LEU A 230 16.62 -0.71 24.21
C LEU A 230 18.15 -0.76 24.27
N ASP A 231 18.75 -1.30 25.32
CA ASP A 231 20.20 -1.49 25.42
C ASP A 231 20.75 -2.29 24.22
N PHE A 232 19.96 -3.23 23.68
CA PHE A 232 20.36 -4.05 22.53
C PHE A 232 20.05 -3.41 21.16
N TYR A 233 18.89 -2.78 21.00
CA TYR A 233 18.43 -2.25 19.71
C TYR A 233 18.57 -0.72 19.53
N GLY A 234 18.90 0.01 20.59
CA GLY A 234 18.79 1.48 20.64
C GLY A 234 19.72 2.25 19.69
N ASN A 235 20.87 1.66 19.32
CA ASN A 235 21.84 2.29 18.40
C ASN A 235 21.51 2.12 16.93
N ARG A 236 20.43 1.40 16.57
CA ARG A 236 20.11 1.10 15.17
C ARG A 236 19.56 2.32 14.44
N PRO A 237 20.31 2.95 13.50
CA PRO A 237 19.78 4.09 12.75
C PRO A 237 18.57 3.71 11.91
N SER A 238 18.52 2.48 11.38
CA SER A 238 17.41 1.97 10.56
C SER A 238 16.07 1.90 11.29
N ILE A 239 16.04 1.66 12.61
CA ILE A 239 14.79 1.57 13.37
C ILE A 239 14.17 2.96 13.54
N LEU A 240 13.23 3.35 12.70
CA LEU A 240 12.65 4.69 12.70
C LEU A 240 11.66 4.94 13.84
N MET A 241 10.79 3.97 14.11
CA MET A 241 9.71 4.06 15.10
C MET A 241 9.48 2.72 15.79
N TRP A 242 8.96 2.79 17.01
CA TRP A 242 8.54 1.63 17.79
C TRP A 242 7.04 1.36 17.63
N PHE A 243 6.63 0.09 17.63
CA PHE A 243 5.23 -0.27 17.84
C PHE A 243 5.09 -1.35 18.91
N THR A 244 3.99 -1.34 19.64
CA THR A 244 3.86 -2.10 20.89
C THR A 244 2.58 -2.90 21.01
N ASP A 245 1.88 -3.10 19.89
CA ASP A 245 0.80 -4.06 19.80
C ASP A 245 0.73 -4.65 18.39
N PHE A 246 -0.10 -5.66 18.18
CA PHE A 246 -0.36 -6.20 16.85
C PHE A 246 -1.86 -6.43 16.67
N ASN A 247 -2.52 -5.57 15.90
CA ASN A 247 -3.94 -5.65 15.55
C ASN A 247 -4.91 -5.61 16.75
N THR A 248 -4.49 -5.08 17.90
CA THR A 248 -5.35 -5.04 19.10
C THR A 248 -6.12 -3.74 19.26
N CYS A 249 -5.60 -2.64 18.68
CA CYS A 249 -6.22 -1.32 18.73
C CYS A 249 -7.13 -1.00 17.54
N HIS A 250 -7.30 -1.95 16.61
CA HIS A 250 -8.06 -1.81 15.37
C HIS A 250 -9.58 -1.75 15.60
N TYR A 251 -10.29 -0.97 14.77
CA TYR A 251 -11.76 -0.89 14.70
C TYR A 251 -12.22 -0.72 13.25
N ALA A 252 -13.44 -1.13 12.89
CA ALA A 252 -13.82 -1.20 11.47
C ALA A 252 -13.74 0.15 10.73
N TRP A 253 -14.15 1.25 11.38
CA TRP A 253 -14.10 2.59 10.80
C TRP A 253 -12.69 3.15 10.55
N ASN A 254 -11.62 2.55 11.08
CA ASN A 254 -10.28 2.99 10.70
C ASN A 254 -9.89 2.61 9.26
N GLN A 255 -10.76 1.91 8.54
CA GLN A 255 -10.62 1.62 7.12
C GLN A 255 -11.69 2.30 6.25
N GLU A 256 -12.70 2.88 6.88
CA GLU A 256 -13.79 3.59 6.19
C GLU A 256 -13.23 4.89 5.60
N PRO A 257 -13.25 5.09 4.25
CA PRO A 257 -12.74 6.30 3.62
C PRO A 257 -13.28 7.59 4.27
N ALA A 258 -14.54 7.58 4.71
CA ALA A 258 -15.20 8.72 5.34
C ALA A 258 -14.72 9.05 6.78
N LYS A 259 -13.81 8.24 7.33
CA LYS A 259 -13.35 8.31 8.73
C LYS A 259 -11.83 8.39 8.87
N LEU A 260 -11.10 8.42 7.75
CA LEU A 260 -9.63 8.44 7.76
C LEU A 260 -9.01 9.72 8.36
N ASN A 261 -9.81 10.76 8.56
CA ASN A 261 -9.41 12.01 9.23
C ASN A 261 -10.23 12.29 10.51
N ASP A 262 -11.03 11.33 10.99
CA ASP A 262 -11.82 11.48 12.22
C ASP A 262 -10.94 11.22 13.45
N THR A 263 -10.28 12.28 13.92
CA THR A 263 -9.37 12.22 15.08
C THR A 263 -10.09 12.28 16.43
N GLU A 264 -11.39 12.56 16.45
CA GLU A 264 -12.16 12.70 17.69
C GLU A 264 -12.87 11.42 18.09
N TYR A 265 -13.15 10.54 17.12
CA TYR A 265 -13.87 9.30 17.36
C TYR A 265 -13.25 8.41 18.45
N GLN A 266 -14.11 7.88 19.33
CA GLN A 266 -13.74 6.94 20.38
C GLN A 266 -14.42 5.59 20.14
N PRO A 267 -13.65 4.50 19.94
CA PRO A 267 -14.22 3.16 19.78
C PRO A 267 -15.06 2.75 20.97
N LYS A 268 -16.27 2.20 20.71
CA LYS A 268 -17.19 1.78 21.79
C LYS A 268 -16.70 0.53 22.52
N SER A 269 -16.01 -0.36 21.81
CA SER A 269 -15.51 -1.64 22.33
C SER A 269 -14.61 -1.45 23.56
N GLU A 270 -14.97 -2.10 24.66
CA GLU A 270 -14.16 -2.13 25.88
C GLU A 270 -12.82 -2.83 25.66
N GLN A 271 -12.78 -3.87 24.80
CA GLN A 271 -11.54 -4.57 24.45
C GLN A 271 -10.54 -3.64 23.76
N ILE A 272 -11.01 -2.78 22.85
CA ILE A 272 -10.16 -1.80 22.17
C ILE A 272 -9.66 -0.75 23.16
N ARG A 273 -10.52 -0.28 24.07
CA ARG A 273 -10.11 0.66 25.12
C ARG A 273 -9.08 0.06 26.07
N LEU A 274 -9.23 -1.22 26.43
CA LEU A 274 -8.23 -1.97 27.21
C LEU A 274 -6.90 -2.09 26.45
N ALA A 275 -6.93 -2.46 25.16
CA ALA A 275 -5.74 -2.54 24.32
C ALA A 275 -5.01 -1.19 24.24
N ARG A 276 -5.72 -0.09 23.98
CA ARG A 276 -5.16 1.28 23.99
C ARG A 276 -4.54 1.65 25.33
N SER A 277 -5.10 1.19 26.45
CA SER A 277 -4.52 1.43 27.78
C SER A 277 -3.20 0.69 27.98
N ARG A 278 -3.09 -0.56 27.51
CA ARG A 278 -1.84 -1.34 27.51
C ARG A 278 -0.77 -0.70 26.63
N VAL A 279 -1.13 -0.30 25.40
CA VAL A 279 -0.23 0.45 24.50
C VAL A 279 0.26 1.73 25.17
N SER A 280 -0.60 2.45 25.89
CA SER A 280 -0.19 3.66 26.61
C SER A 280 0.86 3.39 27.69
N VAL A 281 0.80 2.26 28.39
CA VAL A 281 1.81 1.86 29.38
C VAL A 281 3.15 1.60 28.68
N ALA A 282 3.13 0.82 27.61
CA ALA A 282 4.30 0.51 26.82
C ALA A 282 4.96 1.75 26.19
N ALA A 283 4.16 2.60 25.54
CA ALA A 283 4.58 3.86 24.96
C ALA A 283 5.26 4.77 25.99
N LYS A 284 4.70 4.88 27.21
CA LYS A 284 5.32 5.65 28.29
C LYS A 284 6.66 5.06 28.72
N ALA A 285 6.76 3.73 28.84
CA ALA A 285 8.00 3.06 29.23
C ALA A 285 9.13 3.30 28.21
N ILE A 286 8.87 3.08 26.90
CA ILE A 286 9.90 3.29 25.88
C ILE A 286 10.28 4.76 25.73
N THR A 287 9.31 5.69 25.77
CA THR A 287 9.57 7.14 25.62
C THR A 287 10.45 7.68 26.76
N ALA A 288 10.34 7.10 27.97
CA ALA A 288 11.18 7.49 29.10
C ALA A 288 12.66 7.18 28.86
N PHE A 289 12.97 6.12 28.09
CA PHE A 289 14.34 5.72 27.79
C PHE A 289 14.83 6.23 26.43
N ASP A 290 13.98 6.21 25.41
CA ASP A 290 14.23 6.64 24.05
C ASP A 290 13.24 7.74 23.60
N PRO A 291 13.50 9.01 23.94
CA PRO A 291 12.73 10.15 23.45
C PRO A 291 13.09 10.53 22.00
N SER A 292 14.03 9.84 21.35
CA SER A 292 14.51 10.17 20.00
C SER A 292 13.74 9.48 18.88
N ARG A 293 12.85 8.54 19.21
CA ARG A 293 12.00 7.82 18.27
C ARG A 293 10.53 7.99 18.64
N GLU A 294 9.69 8.14 17.63
CA GLU A 294 8.25 8.11 17.78
C GLU A 294 7.75 6.67 17.99
N TRP A 295 6.52 6.53 18.49
CA TRP A 295 5.83 5.25 18.60
C TRP A 295 4.47 5.30 17.90
N PHE A 296 3.93 4.14 17.55
CA PHE A 296 2.56 4.02 17.04
C PHE A 296 1.88 2.70 17.50
N ALA A 297 0.56 2.65 17.38
CA ALA A 297 -0.25 1.45 17.60
C ALA A 297 -0.53 0.76 16.27
N HIS A 298 -0.39 -0.57 16.21
CA HIS A 298 -0.54 -1.31 14.96
C HIS A 298 -2.01 -1.30 14.53
N ALA A 299 -2.29 -0.66 13.39
CA ALA A 299 -3.64 -0.41 12.90
C ALA A 299 -4.56 0.29 13.94
N GLY A 300 -4.01 1.19 14.76
CA GLY A 300 -4.71 1.79 15.90
C GLY A 300 -5.82 2.82 15.59
N GLY A 301 -6.10 3.07 14.30
CA GLY A 301 -6.91 4.19 13.84
C GLY A 301 -6.33 5.51 14.31
N ASN A 302 -7.16 6.39 14.85
CA ASN A 302 -6.75 7.71 15.34
C ASN A 302 -5.92 7.71 16.64
N PHE A 303 -5.44 6.56 17.12
CA PHE A 303 -4.73 6.47 18.40
C PHE A 303 -3.24 6.81 18.30
N GLY A 304 -2.84 7.91 18.94
CA GLY A 304 -1.46 8.39 18.97
C GLY A 304 -1.25 9.53 17.98
N LYS A 305 -0.05 9.65 17.41
CA LYS A 305 0.26 10.68 16.40
C LYS A 305 0.01 10.22 14.96
N VAL A 306 -0.15 8.92 14.72
CA VAL A 306 -0.33 8.32 13.39
C VAL A 306 -1.75 7.80 13.26
N PHE A 307 -2.41 8.07 12.14
CA PHE A 307 -3.65 7.38 11.81
C PHE A 307 -3.31 6.02 11.19
N GLY A 308 -3.37 4.96 12.00
CA GLY A 308 -3.01 3.61 11.57
C GLY A 308 -4.20 2.83 11.00
N SER A 309 -4.10 2.32 9.78
CA SER A 309 -5.13 1.51 9.11
C SER A 309 -4.57 0.18 8.60
N MET A 310 -5.48 -0.74 8.27
CA MET A 310 -5.20 -1.89 7.39
C MET A 310 -6.12 -1.79 6.20
N ASN A 311 -5.59 -1.96 4.99
CA ASN A 311 -6.38 -1.86 3.78
C ASN A 311 -6.37 -3.16 2.98
N TYR A 312 -7.46 -3.92 3.11
CA TYR A 312 -7.68 -5.17 2.38
C TYR A 312 -8.94 -5.07 1.52
N GLN A 313 -9.03 -4.01 0.70
CA GLN A 313 -10.14 -3.81 -0.22
C GLN A 313 -10.36 -5.05 -1.12
N SER A 314 -11.63 -5.35 -1.36
CA SER A 314 -12.06 -6.53 -2.14
C SER A 314 -12.32 -6.18 -3.59
N TYR A 315 -12.37 -7.20 -4.46
CA TYR A 315 -12.87 -7.04 -5.83
C TYR A 315 -14.35 -6.65 -5.94
N GLY A 316 -15.10 -6.66 -4.83
CA GLY A 316 -16.42 -6.05 -4.75
C GLY A 316 -16.39 -4.52 -4.69
N THR A 317 -15.24 -3.92 -4.35
CA THR A 317 -15.00 -2.48 -4.41
C THR A 317 -14.46 -2.13 -5.80
N PRO A 318 -15.15 -1.28 -6.58
CA PRO A 318 -14.66 -0.89 -7.91
C PRO A 318 -13.27 -0.26 -7.82
N LEU A 319 -12.40 -0.56 -8.80
CA LEU A 319 -10.99 -0.17 -8.78
C LEU A 319 -10.76 1.33 -8.56
N GLN A 320 -11.57 2.19 -9.18
CA GLN A 320 -11.46 3.64 -8.96
C GLN A 320 -11.83 4.06 -7.53
N GLU A 321 -12.79 3.40 -6.87
CA GLU A 321 -13.10 3.67 -5.46
C GLU A 321 -11.95 3.20 -4.53
N GLN A 322 -11.14 2.23 -4.97
CA GLN A 322 -9.90 1.86 -4.27
C GLN A 322 -8.79 2.90 -4.45
N GLU A 323 -8.64 3.46 -5.66
CA GLU A 323 -7.75 4.61 -5.90
C GLU A 323 -8.12 5.80 -5.01
N ASP A 324 -9.43 6.10 -4.90
CA ASP A 324 -9.97 7.27 -4.22
C ASP A 324 -10.10 7.13 -2.70
N TRP A 325 -9.82 5.96 -2.13
CA TRP A 325 -9.91 5.67 -0.69
C TRP A 325 -9.28 6.75 0.22
N PRO A 326 -8.06 7.26 -0.05
CA PRO A 326 -7.43 8.25 0.82
C PRO A 326 -7.88 9.69 0.53
N SER A 327 -8.75 9.94 -0.46
CA SER A 327 -9.03 11.30 -0.94
C SER A 327 -9.66 12.22 0.11
N MET A 328 -10.46 11.70 1.05
CA MET A 328 -10.96 12.51 2.17
C MET A 328 -9.82 12.93 3.10
N TRP A 329 -8.94 11.98 3.45
CA TRP A 329 -7.76 12.26 4.26
C TRP A 329 -6.86 13.28 3.56
N SER A 330 -6.55 13.08 2.28
CA SER A 330 -5.72 13.96 1.46
C SER A 330 -6.24 15.40 1.39
N LYS A 331 -7.56 15.61 1.38
CA LYS A 331 -8.17 16.95 1.40
C LYS A 331 -7.92 17.68 2.72
N SER A 332 -7.91 16.96 3.84
CA SER A 332 -7.75 17.54 5.18
C SER A 332 -7.38 16.46 6.19
N HIS A 333 -6.20 16.58 6.79
CA HIS A 333 -5.72 15.68 7.83
C HIS A 333 -4.86 16.42 8.87
N THR A 334 -4.77 15.83 10.06
CA THR A 334 -3.91 16.30 11.17
C THR A 334 -2.92 15.24 11.65
N GLN A 335 -3.10 13.99 11.21
CA GLN A 335 -2.22 12.85 11.44
C GLN A 335 -1.78 12.27 10.08
N PRO A 336 -0.54 11.78 9.95
CA PRO A 336 -0.14 11.00 8.77
C PRO A 336 -0.98 9.73 8.69
N LEU A 337 -1.40 9.36 7.46
CA LEU A 337 -2.10 8.11 7.19
C LEU A 337 -1.08 7.01 6.92
N MET A 338 -1.15 5.94 7.71
CA MET A 338 -0.31 4.77 7.57
C MET A 338 -1.17 3.52 7.39
N SER A 339 -1.21 2.98 6.18
CA SER A 339 -1.71 1.62 5.95
C SER A 339 -0.61 0.63 6.33
N VAL A 340 -0.60 0.16 7.59
CA VAL A 340 0.46 -0.70 8.14
C VAL A 340 0.50 -2.09 7.51
N GLU A 341 -0.62 -2.49 6.90
CA GLU A 341 -0.74 -3.62 5.99
C GLU A 341 -1.75 -3.26 4.89
N GLY A 342 -1.48 -3.63 3.65
CA GLY A 342 -2.47 -3.60 2.58
C GLY A 342 -2.10 -4.45 1.39
N GLY A 343 -3.09 -4.92 0.64
CA GLY A 343 -2.87 -5.77 -0.54
C GLY A 343 -3.49 -5.16 -1.78
N PHE A 344 -2.78 -5.24 -2.91
CA PHE A 344 -3.20 -4.67 -4.20
C PHE A 344 -3.34 -5.75 -5.29
N PRO A 345 -4.11 -6.84 -5.06
CA PRO A 345 -5.14 -7.02 -4.03
C PRO A 345 -4.70 -8.02 -2.95
N TYR A 346 -5.45 -8.07 -1.84
CA TYR A 346 -5.22 -9.08 -0.81
C TYR A 346 -5.51 -10.51 -1.32
N VAL A 347 -4.61 -11.46 -1.06
CA VAL A 347 -4.69 -12.82 -1.62
C VAL A 347 -5.96 -13.60 -1.28
N ARG A 348 -6.60 -13.34 -0.14
CA ARG A 348 -7.88 -14.01 0.18
C ARG A 348 -9.03 -13.57 -0.71
N GLN A 349 -8.89 -12.46 -1.44
CA GLN A 349 -9.92 -11.96 -2.36
C GLN A 349 -10.13 -12.87 -3.57
N TRP A 350 -9.25 -13.84 -3.79
CA TRP A 350 -9.42 -14.86 -4.83
C TRP A 350 -10.29 -16.05 -4.40
N MET A 351 -10.67 -16.13 -3.13
CA MET A 351 -11.48 -17.22 -2.60
C MET A 351 -12.97 -16.86 -2.61
N ARG A 352 -13.83 -17.86 -2.78
CA ARG A 352 -15.23 -17.72 -2.39
C ARG A 352 -15.36 -17.63 -0.87
N PHE A 353 -15.98 -16.55 -0.38
CA PHE A 353 -16.16 -16.26 1.05
C PHE A 353 -17.30 -17.05 1.72
N ASP A 354 -18.24 -17.57 0.93
CA ASP A 354 -19.41 -18.33 1.40
C ASP A 354 -19.11 -19.81 1.66
N VAL A 355 -17.92 -20.30 1.27
CA VAL A 355 -17.51 -21.70 1.43
C VAL A 355 -16.45 -21.80 2.52
N ASN A 356 -16.80 -22.38 3.67
CA ASN A 356 -15.96 -22.43 4.88
C ASN A 356 -14.72 -23.36 4.78
N ARG A 357 -14.37 -23.82 3.58
CA ARG A 357 -13.18 -24.61 3.24
C ARG A 357 -12.86 -24.39 1.76
N ALA A 358 -11.56 -24.37 1.40
CA ALA A 358 -11.10 -25.00 0.17
C ALA A 358 -11.93 -24.68 -1.10
N ALA A 359 -12.21 -23.41 -1.34
CA ALA A 359 -13.17 -23.03 -2.37
C ALA A 359 -12.51 -22.93 -3.75
N ALA A 360 -13.32 -23.10 -4.80
CA ALA A 360 -12.92 -22.74 -6.16
C ALA A 360 -12.40 -21.30 -6.19
N SER A 361 -11.28 -21.09 -6.90
CA SER A 361 -10.75 -19.76 -7.18
C SER A 361 -11.77 -18.93 -7.96
N LEU A 362 -11.87 -17.63 -7.64
CA LEU A 362 -12.60 -16.62 -8.41
C LEU A 362 -11.68 -15.83 -9.36
N GLY A 363 -10.50 -16.37 -9.70
CA GLY A 363 -9.48 -15.70 -10.51
C GLY A 363 -10.02 -15.19 -11.85
N ALA A 364 -10.64 -16.08 -12.63
CA ALA A 364 -11.22 -15.74 -13.93
C ALA A 364 -12.43 -14.81 -13.79
N GLU A 365 -13.30 -15.04 -12.80
CA GLU A 365 -14.51 -14.24 -12.56
C GLU A 365 -14.19 -12.80 -12.14
N HIS A 366 -13.14 -12.60 -11.33
CA HIS A 366 -12.68 -11.26 -10.99
C HIS A 366 -11.99 -10.59 -12.18
N ALA A 367 -11.18 -11.32 -12.95
CA ALA A 367 -10.50 -10.79 -14.13
C ALA A 367 -11.46 -10.44 -15.28
N ALA A 368 -12.54 -11.20 -15.47
CA ALA A 368 -13.54 -10.96 -16.51
C ALA A 368 -14.20 -9.58 -16.40
N ARG A 369 -14.28 -9.02 -15.18
CA ARG A 369 -14.80 -7.67 -14.90
C ARG A 369 -13.97 -6.56 -15.57
N TYR A 370 -12.70 -6.85 -15.88
CA TYR A 370 -11.74 -5.87 -16.40
C TYR A 370 -11.24 -6.23 -17.80
N PHE A 371 -11.18 -7.52 -18.14
CA PHE A 371 -10.60 -8.00 -19.41
C PHE A 371 -11.59 -8.75 -20.32
N GLY A 372 -12.86 -8.83 -19.91
CA GLY A 372 -13.92 -9.53 -20.66
C GLY A 372 -13.70 -11.03 -20.78
N ASP A 373 -14.44 -11.68 -21.68
CA ASP A 373 -14.48 -13.16 -21.80
C ASP A 373 -13.16 -13.81 -22.20
N SER A 374 -12.22 -13.02 -22.74
CA SER A 374 -10.93 -13.55 -23.18
C SER A 374 -10.18 -14.26 -22.06
N VAL A 375 -10.47 -13.93 -20.80
CA VAL A 375 -9.87 -14.55 -19.61
C VAL A 375 -10.20 -16.03 -19.48
N TYR A 376 -11.42 -16.46 -19.85
CA TYR A 376 -11.83 -17.85 -19.74
C TYR A 376 -11.12 -18.73 -20.76
N ALA A 377 -10.84 -18.19 -21.96
CA ALA A 377 -10.05 -18.89 -22.97
C ALA A 377 -8.54 -18.94 -22.63
N LYS A 378 -8.05 -17.98 -21.85
CA LYS A 378 -6.65 -17.90 -21.38
C LYS A 378 -6.40 -18.70 -20.10
N GLU A 379 -7.44 -19.25 -19.48
CA GLU A 379 -7.31 -20.03 -18.26
C GLU A 379 -6.79 -21.44 -18.58
N GLU A 380 -5.47 -21.56 -18.68
CA GLU A 380 -4.82 -22.86 -18.96
C GLU A 380 -4.96 -23.86 -17.80
N PHE A 381 -5.08 -23.37 -16.56
CA PHE A 381 -5.17 -24.18 -15.34
C PHE A 381 -6.21 -23.58 -14.39
N PRO A 382 -7.51 -23.91 -14.56
CA PRO A 382 -8.52 -23.49 -13.58
C PRO A 382 -8.13 -24.06 -12.22
N THR A 383 -8.20 -23.23 -11.18
CA THR A 383 -7.75 -23.60 -9.83
C THR A 383 -8.96 -24.04 -9.00
N PRO A 384 -9.30 -25.34 -8.97
CA PRO A 384 -10.53 -25.83 -8.31
C PRO A 384 -10.46 -25.69 -6.79
N TYR A 385 -9.26 -25.52 -6.23
CA TYR A 385 -8.98 -25.34 -4.82
C TYR A 385 -7.94 -24.23 -4.70
N PHE A 386 -8.26 -23.14 -4.01
CA PHE A 386 -7.31 -22.06 -3.72
C PHE A 386 -7.16 -21.85 -2.21
N SER A 387 -5.92 -21.86 -1.73
CA SER A 387 -5.56 -21.46 -0.36
C SER A 387 -4.50 -20.36 -0.39
N ILE A 388 -4.42 -19.53 0.65
CA ILE A 388 -3.39 -18.49 0.77
C ILE A 388 -2.00 -19.08 0.83
N TYR A 389 -1.88 -20.33 1.26
CA TYR A 389 -0.61 -21.03 1.35
C TYR A 389 -0.16 -21.51 -0.04
N GLN A 390 -1.08 -22.03 -0.86
CA GLN A 390 -0.80 -22.34 -2.29
C GLN A 390 -0.51 -21.11 -3.13
N ALA A 391 -1.25 -20.01 -2.91
CA ALA A 391 -0.92 -18.74 -3.55
C ALA A 391 0.51 -18.31 -3.26
N ALA A 392 1.02 -18.72 -2.10
CA ALA A 392 2.36 -18.48 -1.64
C ALA A 392 3.33 -19.66 -1.88
N GLU A 393 2.94 -20.67 -2.65
CA GLU A 393 3.84 -21.75 -3.09
C GLU A 393 4.55 -21.31 -4.38
N PRO A 394 5.89 -21.26 -4.41
CA PRO A 394 6.62 -20.80 -5.57
C PRO A 394 6.57 -21.77 -6.77
N PHE A 395 6.06 -22.98 -6.58
CA PHE A 395 6.01 -24.04 -7.61
C PHE A 395 4.66 -24.18 -8.30
N ASP A 396 3.61 -23.57 -7.75
CA ASP A 396 2.32 -23.56 -8.41
C ASP A 396 2.36 -22.53 -9.55
N ARG A 397 1.99 -22.99 -10.76
CA ARG A 397 1.87 -22.10 -11.92
C ARG A 397 0.76 -21.09 -11.62
N GLN A 398 1.16 -19.87 -11.33
CA GLN A 398 0.23 -18.79 -11.01
C GLN A 398 -0.69 -18.50 -12.21
N ASN A 399 -1.97 -18.30 -11.94
CA ASN A 399 -2.98 -18.05 -12.96
C ASN A 399 -2.71 -16.69 -13.64
N ALA A 400 -2.52 -16.70 -14.96
CA ALA A 400 -2.17 -15.49 -15.73
C ALA A 400 -3.21 -14.37 -15.59
N ASN A 401 -4.49 -14.71 -15.40
CA ASN A 401 -5.54 -13.71 -15.16
C ASN A 401 -5.38 -13.05 -13.79
N MET A 402 -4.98 -13.82 -12.77
CA MET A 402 -4.75 -13.28 -11.42
C MET A 402 -3.55 -12.34 -11.39
N LEU A 403 -2.49 -12.73 -12.10
CA LEU A 403 -1.28 -11.95 -12.27
C LEU A 403 -1.55 -10.62 -13.00
N ALA A 404 -2.23 -10.67 -14.16
CA ALA A 404 -2.59 -9.47 -14.93
C ALA A 404 -3.52 -8.52 -14.16
N LEU A 405 -4.47 -9.07 -13.41
CA LEU A 405 -5.37 -8.26 -12.59
C LEU A 405 -4.65 -7.62 -11.39
N SER A 406 -3.70 -8.33 -10.79
CA SER A 406 -2.87 -7.78 -9.72
C SER A 406 -2.03 -6.62 -10.24
N ASP A 407 -1.38 -6.76 -11.39
CA ASP A 407 -0.64 -5.66 -12.02
C ASP A 407 -1.50 -4.43 -12.27
N LEU A 408 -2.73 -4.63 -12.77
CA LEU A 408 -3.68 -3.53 -12.96
C LEU A 408 -3.99 -2.81 -11.63
N HIS A 409 -4.14 -3.54 -10.53
CA HIS A 409 -4.40 -2.96 -9.21
C HIS A 409 -3.19 -2.22 -8.65
N TYR A 410 -1.98 -2.80 -8.71
CA TYR A 410 -0.75 -2.11 -8.33
C TYR A 410 -0.57 -0.81 -9.13
N ARG A 411 -0.70 -0.87 -10.47
CA ARG A 411 -0.49 0.28 -11.36
C ARG A 411 -1.49 1.41 -11.13
N ARG A 412 -2.72 1.10 -10.70
CA ARG A 412 -3.75 2.10 -10.44
C ARG A 412 -3.75 2.59 -8.99
N VAL A 413 -3.91 1.68 -8.04
CA VAL A 413 -4.10 2.04 -6.62
C VAL A 413 -2.83 2.64 -6.02
N VAL A 414 -1.66 2.01 -6.21
CA VAL A 414 -0.41 2.51 -5.59
C VAL A 414 -0.03 3.88 -6.16
N LYS A 415 -0.11 4.08 -7.49
CA LYS A 415 0.15 5.39 -8.10
C LYS A 415 -0.81 6.46 -7.58
N ALA A 416 -2.10 6.14 -7.47
CA ALA A 416 -3.10 7.06 -6.96
C ALA A 416 -2.86 7.45 -5.50
N TRP A 417 -2.58 6.48 -4.62
CA TRP A 417 -2.32 6.74 -3.20
C TRP A 417 -1.09 7.61 -2.99
N ARG A 418 -0.03 7.40 -3.78
CA ARG A 418 1.14 8.30 -3.79
C ARG A 418 0.77 9.71 -4.20
N ALA A 419 -0.05 9.87 -5.24
CA ALA A 419 -0.53 11.19 -5.68
C ALA A 419 -1.57 11.84 -4.75
N TYR A 420 -2.18 11.06 -3.85
CA TYR A 420 -2.99 11.52 -2.72
C TYR A 420 -2.17 11.82 -1.46
N ASP A 421 -0.83 11.74 -1.51
CA ASP A 421 0.07 12.08 -0.41
C ASP A 421 0.03 11.08 0.77
N VAL A 422 -0.45 9.84 0.55
CA VAL A 422 -0.53 8.82 1.62
C VAL A 422 0.85 8.64 2.27
N SER A 423 0.93 8.94 3.56
CA SER A 423 2.20 9.12 4.27
C SER A 423 3.02 7.83 4.38
N ALA A 424 2.32 6.69 4.49
CA ALA A 424 2.93 5.37 4.55
C ALA A 424 1.93 4.30 4.09
N TYR A 425 2.36 3.37 3.25
CA TYR A 425 1.52 2.26 2.80
C TYR A 425 2.37 1.03 2.56
N ALA A 426 1.92 -0.08 3.13
CA ALA A 426 2.72 -1.28 3.24
C ALA A 426 2.15 -2.42 2.41
N ASP A 427 2.93 -2.88 1.43
CA ASP A 427 2.60 -4.02 0.59
C ASP A 427 2.67 -5.32 1.41
N PHE A 428 1.51 -5.88 1.72
CA PHE A 428 1.35 -7.23 2.26
C PHE A 428 1.01 -8.17 1.10
N HIS A 429 2.04 -8.44 0.31
CA HIS A 429 1.94 -9.40 -0.77
C HIS A 429 1.63 -10.77 -0.19
N GLY A 430 0.50 -11.38 -0.57
CA GLY A 430 0.10 -12.69 -0.07
C GLY A 430 1.08 -13.83 -0.41
N GLY A 431 2.10 -13.57 -1.23
CA GLY A 431 3.29 -14.38 -1.36
C GLY A 431 4.30 -14.04 -0.28
N TRP A 432 4.39 -14.92 0.71
CA TRP A 432 5.45 -14.88 1.72
C TRP A 432 6.83 -14.76 1.04
N ASN A 433 7.73 -13.94 1.57
CA ASN A 433 9.14 -13.83 1.12
C ASN A 433 9.36 -13.30 -0.30
N LEU A 434 8.47 -12.42 -0.80
CA LEU A 434 8.64 -11.78 -2.11
C LEU A 434 8.71 -12.79 -3.28
N ILE A 435 8.16 -14.00 -3.12
CA ILE A 435 8.26 -15.10 -4.09
C ILE A 435 7.71 -14.77 -5.49
N HIS A 436 6.89 -13.73 -5.64
CA HIS A 436 6.38 -13.28 -6.96
C HIS A 436 7.28 -12.27 -7.65
N THR A 437 8.40 -11.90 -7.01
CA THR A 437 9.34 -10.88 -7.46
C THR A 437 10.71 -11.47 -7.79
N ALA A 438 10.91 -12.76 -7.52
CA ALA A 438 12.14 -13.46 -7.84
C ALA A 438 11.90 -14.98 -7.84
N ARG A 439 12.63 -15.69 -8.72
CA ARG A 439 12.55 -17.14 -8.84
C ARG A 439 12.90 -17.82 -7.52
N THR A 440 12.08 -18.76 -7.10
CA THR A 440 12.27 -19.51 -5.87
C THR A 440 12.28 -21.01 -6.15
N TYR A 441 13.23 -21.72 -5.55
CA TYR A 441 13.51 -23.15 -5.79
C TYR A 441 13.37 -23.95 -4.49
N SER A 442 12.78 -25.15 -4.54
CA SER A 442 12.50 -25.97 -3.34
C SER A 442 13.53 -27.07 -3.15
N GLN A 443 13.49 -27.67 -1.95
CA GLN A 443 14.28 -28.83 -1.56
C GLN A 443 15.79 -28.61 -1.66
N HIS A 444 16.24 -27.35 -1.56
CA HIS A 444 17.66 -27.05 -1.47
C HIS A 444 18.17 -27.36 -0.08
N ASN A 445 19.22 -28.17 -0.01
CA ASN A 445 19.95 -28.37 1.25
C ASN A 445 20.56 -27.04 1.70
N SER A 446 20.68 -26.83 3.02
CA SER A 446 21.44 -25.74 3.61
C SER A 446 22.86 -25.67 3.03
N VAL A 447 23.04 -24.78 2.05
CA VAL A 447 24.35 -24.52 1.45
C VAL A 447 25.10 -23.57 2.36
N THR A 448 25.78 -24.12 3.37
CA THR A 448 26.88 -23.39 4.01
C THR A 448 28.04 -23.41 3.02
N PRO A 449 28.61 -22.24 2.63
CA PRO A 449 29.79 -22.22 1.76
C PRO A 449 30.90 -23.13 2.29
N ALA A 450 31.61 -23.83 1.42
CA ALA A 450 32.78 -24.60 1.82
C ALA A 450 33.81 -23.66 2.48
N GLY A 451 34.24 -23.96 3.72
CA GLY A 451 35.24 -23.16 4.44
C GLY A 451 34.70 -22.11 5.43
N VAL A 452 33.40 -22.13 5.77
CA VAL A 452 32.85 -21.23 6.79
C VAL A 452 33.54 -21.44 8.14
N ASN A 453 34.14 -20.36 8.66
CA ASN A 453 34.70 -20.32 10.00
C ASN A 453 33.56 -20.38 11.03
N VAL A 454 33.43 -21.52 11.71
CA VAL A 454 32.39 -21.76 12.73
C VAL A 454 32.45 -20.81 13.94
N LYS A 455 33.56 -20.06 14.11
CA LYS A 455 33.72 -19.04 15.16
C LYS A 455 33.21 -17.66 14.74
N THR A 456 32.59 -17.54 13.58
CA THR A 456 32.01 -16.28 13.10
C THR A 456 30.52 -16.20 13.39
N ARG A 457 30.01 -14.98 13.45
CA ARG A 457 28.61 -14.66 13.74
C ARG A 457 27.63 -15.33 12.75
N GLY A 458 26.42 -15.59 13.20
CA GLY A 458 25.28 -16.07 12.40
C GLY A 458 25.01 -17.56 12.57
N PHE A 459 23.82 -18.01 12.21
CA PHE A 459 23.40 -19.39 12.44
C PHE A 459 24.31 -20.40 11.72
N LYS A 460 24.67 -21.47 12.43
CA LYS A 460 25.47 -22.59 11.91
C LYS A 460 24.68 -23.87 12.21
N PRO A 461 24.15 -24.56 11.19
CA PRO A 461 23.42 -25.81 11.43
C PRO A 461 24.41 -26.92 11.81
N ASP A 462 24.09 -27.69 12.85
CA ASP A 462 24.88 -28.85 13.26
C ASP A 462 24.82 -30.00 12.22
N ILE A 463 23.72 -30.06 11.45
CA ILE A 463 23.50 -31.05 10.39
C ILE A 463 23.15 -30.32 9.09
N LEU A 464 24.03 -30.44 8.09
CA LEU A 464 23.93 -29.72 6.81
C LEU A 464 23.04 -30.42 5.77
N ILE A 465 22.81 -31.73 5.92
CA ILE A 465 22.11 -32.56 4.93
C ILE A 465 21.06 -33.38 5.66
N GLY A 466 19.84 -33.37 5.14
CA GLY A 466 18.80 -34.31 5.53
C GLY A 466 17.46 -34.01 4.85
N THR A 467 16.37 -34.43 5.48
CA THR A 467 15.02 -34.38 4.89
C THR A 467 14.03 -33.52 5.70
N SER A 468 14.47 -32.89 6.80
CA SER A 468 13.63 -31.94 7.53
C SER A 468 13.48 -30.62 6.76
N GLN A 469 12.40 -29.87 7.05
CA GLN A 469 12.17 -28.52 6.48
C GLN A 469 13.25 -27.50 6.88
N THR A 470 14.06 -27.83 7.88
CA THR A 470 15.12 -26.97 8.41
C THR A 470 16.46 -27.21 7.70
N GLN A 471 16.62 -28.40 7.13
CA GLN A 471 17.75 -28.78 6.29
C GLN A 471 17.47 -28.57 4.81
N ARG A 472 16.22 -28.78 4.38
CA ARG A 472 15.72 -28.53 3.02
C ARG A 472 14.74 -27.38 3.03
N HIS A 473 15.08 -26.29 2.36
CA HIS A 473 14.26 -25.09 2.34
C HIS A 473 14.14 -24.52 0.93
N ASP A 474 13.19 -23.61 0.76
CA ASP A 474 13.11 -22.80 -0.44
C ASP A 474 14.22 -21.75 -0.46
N VAL A 475 14.78 -21.53 -1.64
CA VAL A 475 15.83 -20.55 -1.90
C VAL A 475 15.33 -19.62 -2.99
N THR A 476 15.22 -18.34 -2.68
CA THR A 476 14.91 -17.29 -3.65
C THR A 476 16.21 -16.77 -4.26
N ASP A 477 16.30 -16.82 -5.58
CA ASP A 477 17.39 -16.23 -6.36
C ASP A 477 16.96 -14.84 -6.86
N TYR A 478 17.33 -13.81 -6.09
CA TYR A 478 17.03 -12.41 -6.42
C TYR A 478 17.67 -11.92 -7.72
N SER A 479 18.64 -12.65 -8.29
CA SER A 479 19.18 -12.31 -9.61
C SER A 479 18.26 -12.69 -10.77
N GLN A 480 17.21 -13.47 -10.51
CA GLN A 480 16.25 -13.92 -11.50
C GLN A 480 14.88 -13.31 -11.20
N PRO A 481 14.52 -12.17 -11.84
CA PRO A 481 13.23 -11.53 -11.62
C PRO A 481 12.07 -12.46 -12.03
N ASP A 482 10.93 -12.28 -11.38
CA ASP A 482 9.69 -13.00 -11.70
C ASP A 482 8.57 -11.99 -12.02
N TYR A 483 7.34 -12.48 -12.18
CA TYR A 483 6.25 -11.76 -12.81
C TYR A 483 6.00 -10.33 -12.27
N GLN A 484 6.05 -10.11 -10.96
CA GLN A 484 5.69 -8.81 -10.37
C GLN A 484 6.87 -7.85 -10.18
N THR A 485 8.10 -8.26 -10.46
CA THR A 485 9.30 -7.44 -10.19
C THR A 485 9.22 -6.08 -10.86
N GLU A 486 8.90 -6.04 -12.16
CA GLU A 486 8.88 -4.80 -12.93
C GLU A 486 7.71 -3.89 -12.53
N THR A 487 6.54 -4.46 -12.26
CA THR A 487 5.39 -3.69 -11.76
C THR A 487 5.70 -3.04 -10.42
N LEU A 488 6.29 -3.76 -9.47
CA LEU A 488 6.66 -3.20 -8.16
C LEU A 488 7.74 -2.12 -8.32
N LYS A 489 8.79 -2.39 -9.09
CA LYS A 489 9.83 -1.40 -9.41
C LYS A 489 9.23 -0.10 -9.94
N GLU A 490 8.29 -0.19 -10.87
CA GLU A 490 7.63 0.98 -11.46
C GLU A 490 6.77 1.74 -10.44
N VAL A 491 5.85 1.08 -9.75
CA VAL A 491 4.87 1.79 -8.90
C VAL A 491 5.49 2.32 -7.60
N PHE A 492 6.56 1.68 -7.11
CA PHE A 492 7.33 2.13 -5.96
C PHE A 492 8.54 2.98 -6.33
N ALA A 493 8.79 3.26 -7.62
CA ALA A 493 9.91 4.10 -8.06
C ALA A 493 9.95 5.44 -7.29
N PRO A 494 11.10 5.89 -6.78
CA PRO A 494 11.17 7.09 -5.95
C PRO A 494 10.69 8.36 -6.66
N LEU A 495 10.85 8.43 -7.99
CA LEU A 495 10.26 9.45 -8.82
C LEU A 495 9.18 8.82 -9.70
N LEU A 496 7.93 9.27 -9.54
CA LEU A 496 6.79 8.75 -10.29
C LEU A 496 6.17 9.86 -11.14
N VAL A 497 5.96 9.56 -12.43
CA VAL A 497 5.28 10.45 -13.38
C VAL A 497 4.24 9.67 -14.17
N PHE A 498 3.02 10.18 -14.28
CA PHE A 498 1.94 9.54 -15.04
C PHE A 498 0.85 10.54 -15.48
N LEU A 499 0.02 10.14 -16.44
CA LEU A 499 -1.15 10.92 -16.88
C LEU A 499 -2.34 10.70 -15.94
N GLY A 500 -2.86 11.79 -15.41
CA GLY A 500 -4.10 11.83 -14.64
C GLY A 500 -5.24 12.49 -15.41
N GLY A 501 -6.42 12.40 -14.82
CA GLY A 501 -7.57 13.23 -15.17
C GLY A 501 -7.36 14.70 -14.82
N GLU A 502 -8.43 15.46 -14.60
CA GLU A 502 -8.29 16.86 -14.18
C GLU A 502 -7.53 17.01 -12.85
N PRO A 503 -6.68 18.04 -12.64
CA PRO A 503 -5.83 18.13 -11.44
C PRO A 503 -6.57 17.99 -10.10
N GLU A 504 -7.79 18.53 -10.01
CA GLU A 504 -8.62 18.52 -8.81
C GLU A 504 -9.28 17.15 -8.55
N ASN A 505 -9.36 16.30 -9.56
CA ASN A 505 -9.90 14.95 -9.52
C ASN A 505 -9.08 13.99 -10.40
N PHE A 506 -7.76 13.93 -10.17
CA PHE A 506 -6.81 13.32 -11.10
C PHE A 506 -7.02 11.80 -11.34
N THR A 507 -7.81 11.13 -10.51
CA THR A 507 -8.19 9.73 -10.70
C THR A 507 -9.34 9.54 -11.68
N GLU A 508 -10.03 10.61 -12.09
CA GLU A 508 -11.07 10.55 -13.12
C GLU A 508 -10.52 10.07 -14.47
N LYS A 509 -11.33 9.30 -15.20
CA LYS A 509 -10.91 8.59 -16.42
C LYS A 509 -11.75 8.96 -17.65
N SER A 510 -12.39 10.14 -17.63
CA SER A 510 -13.19 10.65 -18.76
C SER A 510 -12.34 10.74 -20.01
N HIS A 511 -12.74 10.08 -21.08
CA HIS A 511 -11.94 10.04 -22.31
C HIS A 511 -12.75 10.39 -23.56
N ALA A 512 -14.05 10.66 -23.42
CA ALA A 512 -14.97 10.95 -24.52
C ALA A 512 -15.44 12.41 -24.52
N PHE A 513 -15.19 13.11 -25.63
CA PHE A 513 -15.47 14.55 -25.77
C PHE A 513 -16.19 14.86 -27.09
N TRP A 514 -17.01 15.91 -27.08
CA TRP A 514 -17.62 16.43 -28.30
C TRP A 514 -16.59 17.23 -29.12
N SER A 515 -16.85 17.31 -30.42
CA SER A 515 -16.06 18.10 -31.36
C SER A 515 -15.93 19.56 -30.89
N GLU A 516 -14.70 20.08 -30.86
CA GLU A 516 -14.34 21.44 -30.44
C GLU A 516 -14.56 21.76 -28.95
N GLU A 517 -14.86 20.76 -28.12
CA GLU A 517 -14.94 20.89 -26.66
C GLU A 517 -13.55 21.12 -26.03
N GLU A 518 -13.47 22.01 -25.05
CA GLU A 518 -12.28 22.19 -24.21
C GLU A 518 -12.35 21.25 -23.01
N PHE A 519 -11.22 20.65 -22.66
CA PHE A 519 -11.11 19.73 -21.52
C PHE A 519 -9.71 19.78 -20.91
N ARG A 520 -9.59 19.32 -19.66
CA ARG A 520 -8.32 19.29 -18.94
C ARG A 520 -7.91 17.85 -18.63
N LYS A 521 -6.60 17.64 -18.63
CA LYS A 521 -5.93 16.47 -18.06
C LYS A 521 -4.79 16.94 -17.17
N SER A 522 -4.05 16.01 -16.57
CA SER A 522 -2.90 16.37 -15.77
C SER A 522 -1.71 15.45 -15.99
N ILE A 523 -0.52 16.00 -15.79
CA ILE A 523 0.71 15.22 -15.58
C ILE A 523 0.96 15.24 -14.08
N VAL A 524 0.89 14.08 -13.45
CA VAL A 524 1.11 13.91 -12.02
C VAL A 524 2.57 13.56 -11.79
N LEU A 525 3.26 14.31 -10.93
CA LEU A 525 4.64 14.09 -10.53
C LEU A 525 4.70 13.89 -9.02
N VAL A 526 5.42 12.87 -8.56
CA VAL A 526 5.67 12.59 -7.14
C VAL A 526 7.17 12.38 -6.94
N ASN A 527 7.81 13.20 -6.11
CA ASN A 527 9.22 13.06 -5.77
C ASN A 527 9.40 12.52 -4.34
N ASP A 528 9.52 11.21 -4.19
CA ASP A 528 9.80 10.56 -2.90
C ASP A 528 11.30 10.30 -2.68
N HIS A 529 12.18 11.01 -3.39
CA HIS A 529 13.61 11.05 -3.05
C HIS A 529 13.85 11.89 -1.79
N THR A 530 14.97 11.63 -1.09
CA THR A 530 15.40 12.46 0.06
C THR A 530 15.95 13.82 -0.37
N THR A 531 16.14 14.01 -1.68
CA THR A 531 16.65 15.22 -2.32
C THR A 531 15.67 15.78 -3.34
N GLY A 532 15.76 17.08 -3.62
CA GLY A 532 14.96 17.69 -4.68
C GLY A 532 15.36 17.19 -6.06
N LYS A 533 14.39 17.06 -6.97
CA LYS A 533 14.60 16.62 -8.35
C LYS A 533 14.09 17.66 -9.33
N GLU A 534 14.81 17.85 -10.43
CA GLU A 534 14.37 18.64 -11.57
C GLU A 534 13.95 17.68 -12.67
N VAL A 535 12.69 17.79 -13.11
CA VAL A 535 12.07 16.88 -14.08
C VAL A 535 11.58 17.70 -15.25
N THR A 536 11.94 17.28 -16.45
CA THR A 536 11.39 17.86 -17.68
C THR A 536 10.35 16.92 -18.24
N VAL A 537 9.12 17.40 -18.40
CA VAL A 537 8.01 16.65 -19.00
C VAL A 537 7.69 17.21 -20.37
N SER A 538 7.50 16.33 -21.34
CA SER A 538 7.02 16.69 -22.68
C SER A 538 5.76 15.90 -22.97
N TRP A 539 4.73 16.57 -23.47
CA TRP A 539 3.46 15.96 -23.84
C TRP A 539 3.11 16.23 -25.29
N SER A 540 2.36 15.31 -25.90
CA SER A 540 1.93 15.41 -27.30
C SER A 540 0.56 14.76 -27.46
N PHE A 541 -0.35 15.49 -28.10
CA PHE A 541 -1.72 15.07 -28.34
C PHE A 541 -1.91 14.73 -29.82
N PHE A 542 -2.29 13.48 -30.12
CA PHE A 542 -2.42 12.94 -31.46
C PHE A 542 -3.87 12.62 -31.82
N LEU A 543 -4.19 12.78 -33.10
CA LEU A 543 -5.36 12.16 -33.72
C LEU A 543 -4.92 10.87 -34.42
N ASN A 544 -5.67 9.78 -34.27
CA ASN A 544 -5.27 8.53 -34.89
C ASN A 544 -5.24 8.65 -36.42
N GLY A 545 -4.12 8.24 -37.01
CA GLY A 545 -3.89 8.33 -38.46
C GLY A 545 -3.26 9.65 -38.93
N THR A 546 -2.95 10.60 -38.03
CA THR A 546 -2.16 11.79 -38.37
C THR A 546 -0.68 11.61 -38.02
N PRO A 547 0.26 12.04 -38.89
CA PRO A 547 1.70 11.88 -38.64
C PRO A 547 2.28 12.88 -37.64
N ALA A 548 1.59 14.00 -37.39
CA ALA A 548 2.02 15.05 -36.48
C ALA A 548 1.03 15.20 -35.30
N PRO A 549 1.50 15.64 -34.12
CA PRO A 549 0.62 15.97 -33.01
C PRO A 549 -0.25 17.19 -33.36
N LEU A 550 -1.49 17.21 -32.86
CA LEU A 550 -2.38 18.36 -32.92
C LEU A 550 -1.93 19.48 -31.98
N ASP A 551 -1.33 19.09 -30.86
CA ASP A 551 -0.79 20.01 -29.86
C ASP A 551 0.32 19.32 -29.07
N SER A 552 1.23 20.10 -28.49
CA SER A 552 2.34 19.59 -27.69
C SER A 552 2.89 20.66 -26.76
N GLY A 553 3.46 20.24 -25.65
CA GLY A 553 4.11 21.15 -24.71
C GLY A 553 5.29 20.50 -24.01
N ARG A 554 6.14 21.34 -23.42
CA ARG A 554 7.29 20.93 -22.62
C ARG A 554 7.45 21.86 -21.43
N GLU A 555 7.65 21.31 -20.25
CA GLU A 555 7.82 22.06 -19.01
C GLU A 555 8.89 21.40 -18.14
N THR A 556 9.73 22.22 -17.51
CA THR A 556 10.72 21.77 -16.53
C THR A 556 10.30 22.24 -15.14
N VAL A 557 10.24 21.30 -14.20
CA VAL A 557 9.75 21.52 -12.84
C VAL A 557 10.74 21.01 -11.82
N ARG A 558 11.03 21.83 -10.82
CA ARG A 558 11.75 21.41 -9.62
C ARG A 558 10.78 21.02 -8.51
N LEU A 559 10.96 19.81 -7.99
CA LEU A 559 10.20 19.21 -6.90
C LEU A 559 11.09 19.11 -5.65
N ALA A 560 10.60 19.54 -4.49
CA ALA A 560 11.20 19.27 -3.19
C ALA A 560 11.04 17.79 -2.79
N PRO A 561 11.77 17.30 -1.77
CA PRO A 561 11.51 15.97 -1.19
C PRO A 561 10.06 15.82 -0.75
N ALA A 562 9.45 14.68 -1.08
CA ALA A 562 8.04 14.34 -0.88
C ALA A 562 7.03 15.33 -1.51
N GLU A 563 7.44 16.15 -2.48
CA GLU A 563 6.51 17.04 -3.19
C GLU A 563 5.70 16.27 -4.25
N ILE A 564 4.42 16.62 -4.33
CA ILE A 564 3.49 16.15 -5.36
C ILE A 564 3.02 17.35 -6.17
N ARG A 565 3.09 17.26 -7.50
CA ARG A 565 2.55 18.29 -8.40
C ARG A 565 1.65 17.66 -9.46
N LYS A 566 0.56 18.34 -9.78
CA LYS A 566 -0.40 17.94 -10.82
C LYS A 566 -0.47 19.05 -11.87
N LEU A 567 0.35 18.95 -12.91
CA LEU A 567 0.46 19.97 -13.95
C LEU A 567 -0.75 19.89 -14.89
N PRO A 568 -1.54 20.95 -15.08
CA PRO A 568 -2.67 20.92 -15.98
C PRO A 568 -2.22 20.87 -17.44
N VAL A 569 -2.83 19.98 -18.22
CA VAL A 569 -2.76 19.96 -19.68
C VAL A 569 -4.11 20.41 -20.22
N LEU A 570 -4.14 21.61 -20.78
CA LEU A 570 -5.33 22.21 -21.39
C LEU A 570 -5.42 21.74 -22.84
N LEU A 571 -6.52 21.08 -23.20
CA LEU A 571 -6.68 20.49 -24.53
C LEU A 571 -7.99 20.95 -25.16
N LYS A 572 -8.01 20.96 -26.49
CA LYS A 572 -9.21 21.17 -27.29
C LYS A 572 -9.43 20.00 -28.23
N SER A 573 -10.62 19.43 -28.16
CA SER A 573 -11.07 18.35 -29.03
C SER A 573 -11.07 18.81 -30.51
N PRO A 574 -10.55 18.02 -31.45
CA PRO A 574 -10.52 18.39 -32.87
C PRO A 574 -11.93 18.48 -33.47
N ALA A 575 -12.05 19.22 -34.57
CA ALA A 575 -13.26 19.23 -35.37
C ALA A 575 -13.43 17.87 -36.10
N VAL A 576 -14.44 17.08 -35.73
CA VAL A 576 -14.67 15.74 -36.30
C VAL A 576 -16.10 15.57 -36.82
N LEU A 577 -16.23 14.88 -37.96
CA LEU A 577 -17.53 14.57 -38.59
C LEU A 577 -18.00 13.13 -38.35
N LYS A 578 -17.12 12.28 -37.84
CA LYS A 578 -17.41 10.91 -37.39
C LYS A 578 -16.64 10.63 -36.10
N ARG A 579 -17.05 9.58 -35.37
CA ARG A 579 -16.29 9.09 -34.20
C ARG A 579 -14.83 8.88 -34.61
N THR A 580 -13.92 9.53 -33.90
CA THR A 580 -12.50 9.52 -34.18
C THR A 580 -11.72 9.36 -32.89
N SER A 581 -10.76 8.45 -32.86
CA SER A 581 -9.90 8.22 -31.69
C SER A 581 -8.65 9.10 -31.74
N GLY A 582 -8.11 9.43 -30.59
CA GLY A 582 -6.81 10.05 -30.43
C GLY A 582 -6.10 9.57 -29.18
N GLU A 583 -4.94 10.15 -28.89
CA GLU A 583 -4.10 9.73 -27.79
C GLU A 583 -3.30 10.92 -27.25
N LEU A 584 -3.29 11.09 -25.93
CA LEU A 584 -2.37 11.98 -25.23
C LEU A 584 -1.19 11.16 -24.74
N ARG A 585 0.04 11.56 -25.08
CA ARG A 585 1.28 10.90 -24.66
C ARG A 585 2.14 11.83 -23.83
N ILE A 586 2.89 11.28 -22.89
CA ILE A 586 3.93 11.98 -22.15
C ILE A 586 5.25 11.22 -22.18
N THR A 587 6.33 11.98 -22.07
CA THR A 587 7.66 11.52 -21.70
C THR A 587 8.16 12.41 -20.58
N ALA A 588 8.91 11.84 -19.64
CA ALA A 588 9.55 12.59 -18.56
C ALA A 588 11.03 12.22 -18.49
N GLU A 589 11.89 13.22 -18.30
CA GLU A 589 13.34 13.05 -18.24
C GLU A 589 13.95 13.80 -17.05
N VAL A 590 15.08 13.28 -16.56
CA VAL A 590 15.97 13.92 -15.59
C VAL A 590 17.36 13.89 -16.21
N ASP A 591 18.02 15.05 -16.29
CA ASP A 591 19.37 15.17 -16.90
C ASP A 591 19.49 14.55 -18.31
N GLY A 592 18.41 14.64 -19.11
CA GLY A 592 18.33 14.08 -20.47
C GLY A 592 18.15 12.55 -20.52
N ILE A 593 17.90 11.91 -19.38
CA ILE A 593 17.61 10.47 -19.27
C ILE A 593 16.10 10.30 -19.09
N LEU A 594 15.48 9.51 -19.97
CA LEU A 594 14.06 9.14 -19.88
C LEU A 594 13.80 8.34 -18.59
N ILE A 595 12.86 8.79 -17.77
CA ILE A 595 12.45 8.15 -16.52
C ILE A 595 11.05 7.57 -16.55
N ALA A 596 10.17 8.08 -17.42
CA ALA A 596 8.79 7.62 -17.53
C ALA A 596 8.19 7.96 -18.90
N GLU A 597 7.28 7.09 -19.33
CA GLU A 597 6.40 7.29 -20.48
C GLU A 597 4.99 6.87 -20.06
N ASP A 598 3.98 7.57 -20.57
CA ASP A 598 2.58 7.20 -20.34
C ASP A 598 1.71 7.69 -21.50
N ALA A 599 0.56 7.03 -21.68
CA ALA A 599 -0.38 7.37 -22.74
C ALA A 599 -1.83 7.14 -22.31
N MET A 600 -2.70 8.04 -22.72
CA MET A 600 -4.14 7.98 -22.49
C MET A 600 -4.89 8.04 -23.82
N LYS A 601 -5.73 7.04 -24.07
CA LYS A 601 -6.62 7.03 -25.24
C LYS A 601 -7.77 8.01 -25.04
N LEU A 602 -8.17 8.66 -26.13
CA LEU A 602 -9.24 9.65 -26.16
C LEU A 602 -10.18 9.36 -27.34
N GLN A 603 -11.44 9.79 -27.22
CA GLN A 603 -12.49 9.65 -28.21
C GLN A 603 -13.15 10.99 -28.48
N PHE A 604 -13.37 11.28 -29.76
CA PHE A 604 -13.99 12.51 -30.22
C PHE A 604 -15.23 12.19 -31.05
N PHE A 605 -16.35 12.77 -30.64
CA PHE A 605 -17.65 12.60 -31.29
C PHE A 605 -18.04 13.86 -32.05
N PRO A 606 -18.72 13.74 -33.21
CA PRO A 606 -19.24 14.90 -33.93
C PRO A 606 -20.18 15.71 -33.06
N LYS A 607 -20.30 17.02 -33.31
CA LYS A 607 -21.27 17.87 -32.60
C LYS A 607 -22.63 17.19 -32.54
N HIS A 608 -23.23 17.16 -31.35
CA HIS A 608 -24.54 16.55 -31.16
C HIS A 608 -25.57 17.19 -32.09
N ALA A 609 -26.17 16.37 -32.96
CA ALA A 609 -27.25 16.77 -33.86
C ALA A 609 -28.55 16.06 -33.41
N PRO A 610 -29.66 16.80 -33.22
CA PRO A 610 -30.95 16.19 -32.94
C PRO A 610 -31.29 15.12 -33.99
N LYS A 611 -31.81 13.99 -33.52
CA LYS A 611 -32.31 12.93 -34.41
C LYS A 611 -33.77 13.20 -34.73
N ASP A 612 -34.15 12.89 -35.97
CA ASP A 612 -35.56 12.88 -36.36
C ASP A 612 -36.22 11.60 -35.83
N PHE A 613 -37.04 11.76 -34.79
CA PHE A 613 -37.83 10.69 -34.19
C PHE A 613 -39.29 10.70 -34.66
N SER A 614 -39.65 11.46 -35.71
CA SER A 614 -41.05 11.59 -36.18
C SER A 614 -41.73 10.26 -36.53
N ARG A 615 -40.94 9.25 -36.90
CA ARG A 615 -41.42 7.89 -37.22
C ARG A 615 -41.39 6.92 -36.03
N ALA A 616 -40.89 7.34 -34.88
CA ALA A 616 -40.88 6.51 -33.69
C ALA A 616 -42.29 6.40 -33.10
N SER A 617 -42.68 5.19 -32.74
CA SER A 617 -43.89 4.90 -31.97
C SER A 617 -43.45 4.12 -30.75
N ALA A 618 -43.79 4.61 -29.55
CA ALA A 618 -43.39 3.99 -28.31
C ALA A 618 -44.40 4.25 -27.20
N VAL A 619 -44.54 3.28 -26.31
CA VAL A 619 -45.20 3.43 -25.02
C VAL A 619 -44.14 3.58 -23.93
N LEU A 620 -44.34 4.49 -22.98
CA LEU A 620 -43.50 4.68 -21.80
C LEU A 620 -44.27 4.28 -20.54
N TYR A 621 -43.74 3.31 -19.81
CA TYR A 621 -44.10 3.04 -18.42
C TYR A 621 -42.99 3.56 -17.51
N ASP A 622 -43.20 4.74 -16.93
CA ASP A 622 -42.22 5.42 -16.07
C ASP A 622 -42.93 6.10 -14.90
N PRO A 623 -43.20 5.37 -13.80
CA PRO A 623 -43.82 5.93 -12.60
C PRO A 623 -42.89 6.92 -11.88
N ALA A 624 -41.56 6.83 -12.07
CA ALA A 624 -40.60 7.75 -11.47
C ALA A 624 -40.47 9.07 -12.25
N GLY A 625 -40.81 9.07 -13.54
CA GLY A 625 -40.83 10.25 -14.42
C GLY A 625 -39.43 10.71 -14.89
N LYS A 626 -38.37 10.01 -14.52
CA LYS A 626 -36.99 10.37 -14.87
C LYS A 626 -36.69 10.13 -16.35
N THR A 627 -37.11 8.98 -16.88
CA THR A 627 -36.97 8.66 -18.30
C THR A 627 -37.90 9.53 -19.14
N GLU A 628 -39.09 9.88 -18.64
CA GLU A 628 -40.00 10.83 -19.28
C GLU A 628 -39.31 12.18 -19.54
N ALA A 629 -38.63 12.73 -18.53
CA ALA A 629 -37.90 13.99 -18.64
C ALA A 629 -36.76 13.90 -19.67
N MET A 630 -36.01 12.80 -19.66
CA MET A 630 -34.93 12.55 -20.60
C MET A 630 -35.42 12.40 -22.05
N LEU A 631 -36.49 11.63 -22.29
CA LEU A 631 -37.08 11.45 -23.63
C LEU A 631 -37.65 12.76 -24.18
N LYS A 632 -38.30 13.57 -23.33
CA LYS A 632 -38.76 14.92 -23.70
C LYS A 632 -37.60 15.82 -24.11
N LYS A 633 -36.50 15.82 -23.35
CA LYS A 633 -35.28 16.58 -23.67
C LYS A 633 -34.65 16.12 -24.99
N ALA A 634 -34.70 14.82 -25.28
CA ALA A 634 -34.21 14.25 -26.54
C ALA A 634 -35.15 14.50 -27.74
N GLY A 635 -36.38 14.97 -27.53
CA GLY A 635 -37.39 15.13 -28.57
C GLY A 635 -37.97 13.79 -29.05
N PHE A 636 -37.91 12.73 -28.23
CA PHE A 636 -38.41 11.41 -28.59
C PHE A 636 -39.92 11.30 -28.27
N PRO A 637 -40.80 10.94 -29.24
CA PRO A 637 -42.23 10.82 -28.99
C PRO A 637 -42.57 9.52 -28.25
N PHE A 638 -43.46 9.60 -27.28
CA PHE A 638 -43.98 8.45 -26.56
C PHE A 638 -45.42 8.69 -26.07
N ARG A 639 -46.13 7.63 -25.72
CA ARG A 639 -47.43 7.66 -25.02
C ARG A 639 -47.30 6.98 -23.67
N LYS A 640 -47.98 7.49 -22.63
CA LYS A 640 -48.02 6.85 -21.32
C LYS A 640 -49.31 6.06 -21.18
N THR A 641 -49.21 4.73 -21.20
CA THR A 641 -50.36 3.84 -21.11
C THR A 641 -49.91 2.48 -20.58
N THR A 642 -50.84 1.74 -19.97
CA THR A 642 -50.68 0.32 -19.62
C THR A 642 -51.66 -0.55 -20.40
N ASP A 643 -52.37 0.01 -21.38
CA ASP A 643 -53.28 -0.73 -22.25
C ASP A 643 -52.50 -1.62 -23.22
N LEU A 644 -52.80 -2.92 -23.21
CA LEU A 644 -52.07 -3.93 -23.97
C LEU A 644 -52.22 -3.75 -25.49
N LYS A 645 -53.37 -3.27 -25.98
CA LYS A 645 -53.58 -3.05 -27.42
C LYS A 645 -52.77 -1.85 -27.89
N GLU A 646 -52.70 -0.80 -27.09
CA GLU A 646 -51.87 0.37 -27.39
C GLU A 646 -50.38 0.00 -27.38
N ILE A 647 -49.93 -0.80 -26.40
CA ILE A 647 -48.55 -1.30 -26.34
C ILE A 647 -48.22 -2.13 -27.59
N GLU A 648 -49.06 -3.12 -27.93
CA GLU A 648 -48.86 -3.96 -29.11
C GLU A 648 -48.81 -3.13 -30.40
N SER A 649 -49.70 -2.14 -30.54
CA SER A 649 -49.74 -1.24 -31.70
C SER A 649 -48.51 -0.32 -31.83
N SER A 650 -47.85 -0.02 -30.72
CA SER A 650 -46.68 0.87 -30.71
C SER A 650 -45.41 0.18 -31.22
N GLY A 651 -45.29 -1.13 -31.02
CA GLY A 651 -44.11 -1.92 -31.36
C GLY A 651 -42.88 -1.70 -30.48
N LEU A 652 -42.90 -0.72 -29.56
CA LEU A 652 -41.84 -0.46 -28.59
C LEU A 652 -42.42 -0.06 -27.23
N LEU A 653 -42.17 -0.87 -26.20
CA LEU A 653 -42.40 -0.53 -24.81
C LEU A 653 -41.09 -0.07 -24.16
N ILE A 654 -41.10 1.11 -23.54
CA ILE A 654 -40.01 1.65 -22.75
C ILE A 654 -40.40 1.53 -21.27
N ILE A 655 -39.57 0.83 -20.50
CA ILE A 655 -39.65 0.77 -19.05
C ILE A 655 -38.65 1.80 -18.50
N GLY A 656 -39.17 2.82 -17.83
CA GLY A 656 -38.39 3.94 -17.31
C GLY A 656 -37.48 3.57 -16.15
N GLN A 657 -36.54 4.45 -15.83
CA GLN A 657 -35.60 4.26 -14.72
C GLN A 657 -36.36 4.15 -13.40
N ASP A 658 -35.98 3.21 -12.53
CA ASP A 658 -36.64 2.92 -11.25
C ASP A 658 -38.14 2.54 -11.35
N ALA A 659 -38.62 2.10 -12.53
CA ALA A 659 -40.01 1.70 -12.75
C ALA A 659 -40.40 0.36 -12.12
N LEU A 660 -39.42 -0.53 -11.89
CA LEU A 660 -39.59 -1.89 -11.38
C LEU A 660 -38.98 -1.96 -9.97
N SER A 661 -39.82 -2.19 -8.94
CA SER A 661 -39.33 -2.42 -7.57
C SER A 661 -40.28 -3.33 -6.79
N GLY A 662 -39.73 -4.33 -6.09
CA GLY A 662 -40.47 -5.23 -5.20
C GLY A 662 -41.31 -6.32 -5.89
N THR A 663 -42.15 -5.96 -6.87
CA THR A 663 -42.97 -6.90 -7.65
C THR A 663 -43.16 -6.43 -9.09
N ASN A 664 -43.27 -7.36 -10.04
CA ASN A 664 -43.50 -7.03 -11.45
C ASN A 664 -44.94 -6.52 -11.65
N PRO A 665 -45.13 -5.38 -12.35
CA PRO A 665 -46.45 -4.91 -12.76
C PRO A 665 -47.26 -5.98 -13.50
N GLU A 666 -48.56 -6.08 -13.22
CA GLU A 666 -49.40 -7.15 -13.78
C GLU A 666 -49.48 -7.10 -15.32
N PHE A 667 -49.46 -5.90 -15.92
CA PHE A 667 -49.47 -5.75 -17.37
C PHE A 667 -48.21 -6.35 -18.04
N LEU A 668 -47.04 -6.33 -17.37
CA LEU A 668 -45.84 -6.99 -17.89
C LEU A 668 -45.97 -8.52 -17.90
N LYS A 669 -46.62 -9.08 -16.87
CA LYS A 669 -46.94 -10.51 -16.84
C LYS A 669 -47.92 -10.87 -17.96
N GLU A 670 -48.87 -9.99 -18.26
CA GLU A 670 -49.82 -10.22 -19.33
C GLU A 670 -49.20 -10.07 -20.73
N ILE A 671 -48.23 -9.17 -20.91
CA ILE A 671 -47.41 -9.10 -22.14
C ILE A 671 -46.71 -10.42 -22.41
N GLU A 672 -46.11 -11.03 -21.38
CA GLU A 672 -45.48 -12.35 -21.47
C GLU A 672 -46.51 -13.45 -21.78
N ARG A 673 -47.58 -13.55 -20.98
CA ARG A 673 -48.65 -14.56 -21.18
C ARG A 673 -49.31 -14.48 -22.55
N SER A 674 -49.46 -13.27 -23.08
CA SER A 674 -50.12 -13.04 -24.37
C SER A 674 -49.21 -13.28 -25.56
N GLY A 675 -47.92 -13.56 -25.38
CA GLY A 675 -46.96 -13.85 -26.46
C GLY A 675 -46.64 -12.64 -27.35
N MET A 676 -46.75 -11.42 -26.83
CA MET A 676 -46.53 -10.19 -27.61
C MET A 676 -45.07 -10.00 -28.04
N ILE A 677 -44.13 -10.46 -27.23
CA ILE A 677 -42.69 -10.37 -27.52
C ILE A 677 -42.35 -11.25 -28.74
N GLU A 678 -42.90 -12.47 -28.78
CA GLU A 678 -42.77 -13.42 -29.87
C GLU A 678 -43.40 -12.89 -31.17
N ARG A 679 -44.43 -12.04 -31.07
CA ARG A 679 -45.04 -11.34 -32.20
C ARG A 679 -44.27 -10.07 -32.64
N GLY A 680 -43.17 -9.75 -31.96
CA GLY A 680 -42.25 -8.69 -32.38
C GLY A 680 -42.33 -7.39 -31.56
N LEU A 681 -43.03 -7.37 -30.42
CA LEU A 681 -42.94 -6.26 -29.47
C LEU A 681 -41.50 -6.14 -28.96
N LYS A 682 -40.93 -4.93 -29.08
CA LYS A 682 -39.62 -4.62 -28.51
C LYS A 682 -39.79 -4.00 -27.13
N ILE A 683 -38.91 -4.34 -26.21
CA ILE A 683 -38.89 -3.75 -24.86
C ILE A 683 -37.50 -3.14 -24.62
N LEU A 684 -37.46 -1.85 -24.28
CA LEU A 684 -36.28 -1.15 -23.80
C LEU A 684 -36.44 -0.90 -22.30
N ILE A 685 -35.54 -1.43 -21.50
CA ILE A 685 -35.56 -1.29 -20.04
C ILE A 685 -34.40 -0.37 -19.66
N PHE A 686 -34.71 0.75 -19.02
CA PHE A 686 -33.71 1.61 -18.38
C PHE A 686 -33.32 1.04 -17.01
N GLU A 687 -32.25 1.57 -16.43
CA GLU A 687 -31.73 1.14 -15.13
C GLU A 687 -32.79 1.09 -14.01
N GLN A 688 -32.85 0.00 -13.27
CA GLN A 688 -33.79 -0.28 -12.19
C GLN A 688 -33.05 -0.39 -10.86
N LYS A 689 -33.75 -0.12 -9.76
CA LYS A 689 -33.27 -0.48 -8.42
C LYS A 689 -33.13 -2.00 -8.30
N GLN A 690 -32.43 -2.44 -7.26
CA GLN A 690 -32.35 -3.85 -6.90
C GLN A 690 -33.75 -4.49 -6.91
N CYS A 691 -33.93 -5.44 -7.82
CA CYS A 691 -35.19 -6.15 -8.03
C CYS A 691 -34.90 -7.59 -8.47
N ASN A 692 -35.94 -8.44 -8.39
CA ASN A 692 -35.93 -9.74 -9.03
C ASN A 692 -36.85 -9.64 -10.24
N LEU A 693 -36.26 -9.57 -11.42
CA LEU A 693 -36.99 -9.57 -12.69
C LEU A 693 -36.65 -10.88 -13.42
N ALA A 694 -37.66 -11.75 -13.56
CA ALA A 694 -37.58 -13.06 -14.21
C ALA A 694 -36.51 -14.01 -13.59
N ASN A 695 -36.39 -14.04 -12.26
CA ASN A 695 -35.40 -14.82 -11.50
C ASN A 695 -33.94 -14.40 -11.73
N LEU A 696 -33.70 -13.27 -12.39
CA LEU A 696 -32.39 -12.61 -12.40
C LEU A 696 -32.32 -11.68 -11.19
N VAL A 697 -31.31 -11.91 -10.34
CA VAL A 697 -31.00 -11.04 -9.21
C VAL A 697 -30.13 -9.90 -9.73
N PHE A 698 -30.67 -8.70 -9.60
CA PHE A 698 -30.02 -7.48 -10.04
C PHE A 698 -29.34 -6.78 -8.87
N GLU A 699 -28.01 -6.87 -8.80
CA GLU A 699 -27.20 -6.19 -7.78
C GLU A 699 -26.69 -4.84 -8.30
N SER A 700 -26.52 -3.86 -7.41
CA SER A 700 -25.91 -2.56 -7.74
C SER A 700 -24.38 -2.69 -7.72
N PRO A 701 -23.69 -2.75 -8.88
CA PRO A 701 -22.26 -3.09 -8.88
C PRO A 701 -21.38 -1.84 -9.08
N SER A 702 -21.97 -0.69 -9.43
CA SER A 702 -21.28 0.56 -9.81
C SER A 702 -20.09 0.31 -10.73
N LEU A 703 -20.35 -0.40 -11.82
CA LEU A 703 -19.32 -0.76 -12.78
C LEU A 703 -18.94 0.47 -13.59
N ARG A 704 -17.63 0.62 -13.82
CA ARG A 704 -17.06 1.57 -14.78
C ARG A 704 -16.71 0.91 -16.12
N ASN A 705 -16.86 -0.41 -16.23
CA ASN A 705 -16.52 -1.17 -17.42
C ASN A 705 -17.68 -2.11 -17.76
N ALA A 706 -18.13 -2.10 -19.01
CA ALA A 706 -19.07 -3.07 -19.55
C ALA A 706 -18.61 -3.52 -20.94
N PHE A 707 -18.99 -4.75 -21.32
CA PHE A 707 -18.49 -5.37 -22.54
C PHE A 707 -19.64 -5.65 -23.51
N ILE A 708 -19.40 -5.38 -24.79
CA ILE A 708 -20.32 -5.76 -25.87
C ILE A 708 -20.36 -7.29 -26.01
N ARG A 709 -21.54 -7.88 -25.78
CA ARG A 709 -21.74 -9.34 -25.85
C ARG A 709 -22.14 -9.84 -27.24
N THR A 710 -22.85 -9.02 -28.00
CA THR A 710 -23.34 -9.36 -29.34
C THR A 710 -22.92 -8.26 -30.32
N PRO A 711 -21.65 -8.24 -30.78
CA PRO A 711 -21.13 -7.23 -31.71
C PRO A 711 -21.94 -7.08 -33.01
N SER A 712 -22.61 -8.15 -33.44
CA SER A 712 -23.48 -8.16 -34.63
C SER A 712 -24.86 -7.55 -34.40
N SER A 713 -25.22 -7.22 -33.16
CA SER A 713 -26.53 -6.64 -32.83
C SER A 713 -26.71 -5.29 -33.55
N PRO A 714 -27.85 -5.07 -34.21
CA PRO A 714 -28.12 -3.79 -34.88
C PRO A 714 -28.21 -2.62 -33.89
N TYR A 715 -28.46 -2.87 -32.59
CA TYR A 715 -28.68 -1.84 -31.58
C TYR A 715 -27.41 -1.12 -31.11
N ILE A 716 -26.25 -1.70 -31.33
CA ILE A 716 -24.94 -1.14 -30.96
C ILE A 716 -24.15 -0.68 -32.18
N ARG A 717 -24.78 -0.63 -33.36
CA ARG A 717 -24.11 -0.26 -34.60
C ARG A 717 -23.52 1.15 -34.49
N GLY A 718 -22.22 1.26 -34.72
CA GLY A 718 -21.49 2.52 -34.60
C GLY A 718 -20.99 2.84 -33.20
N LEU A 719 -21.24 1.95 -32.23
CA LEU A 719 -20.59 1.93 -30.92
C LEU A 719 -19.46 0.90 -30.92
N GLU A 720 -18.44 1.18 -30.13
CA GLU A 720 -17.31 0.29 -29.86
C GLU A 720 -17.23 -0.04 -28.38
N ALA A 721 -16.45 -1.07 -28.01
CA ALA A 721 -16.32 -1.51 -26.63
C ALA A 721 -15.94 -0.35 -25.69
N GLU A 722 -14.98 0.49 -26.10
CA GLU A 722 -14.50 1.66 -25.35
C GLU A 722 -15.61 2.66 -24.98
N ASP A 723 -16.72 2.73 -25.74
CA ASP A 723 -17.85 3.62 -25.41
C ASP A 723 -18.62 3.17 -24.14
N PHE A 724 -18.29 2.00 -23.60
CA PHE A 724 -18.86 1.39 -22.39
C PHE A 724 -17.86 1.33 -21.23
N HIS A 725 -16.89 2.24 -21.22
CA HIS A 725 -15.92 2.42 -20.14
C HIS A 725 -15.96 3.85 -19.58
N ASP A 726 -15.67 4.01 -18.28
CA ASP A 726 -15.35 5.27 -17.59
C ASP A 726 -16.17 6.49 -18.06
N TRP A 727 -17.51 6.41 -17.97
CA TRP A 727 -18.40 7.48 -18.44
C TRP A 727 -18.17 8.80 -17.72
N ARG A 728 -18.16 9.89 -18.49
CA ARG A 728 -17.94 11.22 -17.96
C ARG A 728 -19.10 11.66 -17.06
N GLY A 729 -18.76 12.18 -15.88
CA GLY A 729 -19.71 12.65 -14.87
C GLY A 729 -19.99 11.63 -13.78
N SER A 730 -21.03 11.89 -13.00
CA SER A 730 -21.45 11.09 -11.84
C SER A 730 -22.81 10.45 -12.08
N SER A 731 -22.99 9.23 -11.55
CA SER A 731 -24.29 8.56 -11.51
C SER A 731 -25.27 9.30 -10.58
N ASP A 732 -26.52 9.44 -11.03
CA ASP A 732 -27.65 9.97 -10.24
C ASP A 732 -28.48 8.86 -9.57
N THR A 733 -28.12 7.59 -9.81
CA THR A 733 -28.80 6.39 -9.29
C THR A 733 -28.06 5.73 -8.13
N VAL A 734 -26.77 6.04 -7.96
CA VAL A 734 -25.93 5.51 -6.88
C VAL A 734 -25.37 6.67 -6.06
N PRO A 735 -25.50 6.64 -4.72
CA PRO A 735 -24.91 7.65 -3.86
C PRO A 735 -23.39 7.70 -4.04
N GLU A 736 -22.84 8.91 -4.01
CA GLU A 736 -21.39 9.11 -4.04
C GLU A 736 -20.72 8.49 -2.81
N TYR A 737 -21.33 8.64 -1.63
CA TYR A 737 -20.78 8.19 -0.35
C TYR A 737 -21.79 7.38 0.43
N VAL A 738 -21.33 6.30 1.08
CA VAL A 738 -22.13 5.52 2.03
C VAL A 738 -21.29 5.29 3.27
N LEU A 739 -21.65 5.95 4.37
CA LEU A 739 -21.02 5.67 5.67
C LEU A 739 -21.57 4.35 6.22
N SER A 740 -20.69 3.37 6.42
CA SER A 740 -21.10 2.10 7.01
C SER A 740 -21.37 2.19 8.51
N ALA A 741 -22.20 1.30 9.03
CA ALA A 741 -22.32 1.09 10.48
C ALA A 741 -20.96 0.63 11.05
N GLU A 742 -20.67 1.00 12.30
CA GLU A 742 -19.37 0.75 12.96
C GLU A 742 -19.02 -0.74 13.02
N GLU A 743 -20.00 -1.59 13.21
CA GLU A 743 -19.87 -3.05 13.31
C GLU A 743 -19.99 -3.78 11.97
N THR A 744 -20.01 -3.05 10.85
CA THR A 744 -20.11 -3.67 9.53
C THR A 744 -18.90 -4.59 9.30
N PRO A 745 -19.12 -5.89 8.98
CA PRO A 745 -18.02 -6.81 8.68
C PRO A 745 -17.16 -6.31 7.52
N HIS A 746 -15.93 -6.83 7.40
CA HIS A 746 -15.01 -6.46 6.32
C HIS A 746 -15.59 -6.66 4.90
N TYR A 747 -16.64 -7.48 4.77
CA TYR A 747 -17.40 -7.79 3.56
C TYR A 747 -18.89 -7.84 3.91
N PRO A 748 -19.84 -7.36 3.08
CA PRO A 748 -19.70 -6.90 1.68
C PRO A 748 -19.45 -5.39 1.49
N ARG A 749 -19.35 -5.00 0.21
CA ARG A 749 -19.06 -3.68 -0.41
C ARG A 749 -19.34 -2.39 0.38
N SER A 750 -20.35 -2.34 1.24
CA SER A 750 -20.82 -1.10 1.89
C SER A 750 -19.71 -0.35 2.63
N LYS A 751 -18.74 -1.06 3.20
CA LYS A 751 -17.61 -0.50 3.97
C LYS A 751 -16.68 0.42 3.18
N TRP A 752 -16.65 0.29 1.86
CA TRP A 752 -15.62 0.90 1.02
C TRP A 752 -16.18 1.82 -0.07
N LYS A 753 -17.50 2.07 -0.05
CA LYS A 753 -18.17 2.83 -1.10
C LYS A 753 -17.71 4.29 -1.06
N TRP A 754 -17.00 4.70 -2.11
CA TRP A 754 -16.43 6.04 -2.19
C TRP A 754 -16.36 6.54 -3.64
N GLY A 755 -17.19 7.52 -3.99
CA GLY A 755 -17.31 8.10 -5.33
C GLY A 755 -18.34 7.40 -6.22
N ASN A 756 -18.98 8.14 -7.12
CA ASN A 756 -19.94 7.62 -8.12
C ASN A 756 -19.64 8.09 -9.56
N GLY A 757 -18.42 8.58 -9.80
CA GLY A 757 -17.95 8.97 -11.13
C GLY A 757 -17.57 7.77 -12.00
N GLY A 758 -17.59 7.95 -13.33
CA GLY A 758 -17.14 6.92 -14.29
C GLY A 758 -18.15 5.80 -14.54
N ILE A 759 -19.29 5.78 -13.84
CA ILE A 759 -20.18 4.62 -13.80
C ILE A 759 -20.94 4.47 -15.12
N VAL A 760 -20.85 3.26 -15.69
CA VAL A 760 -21.59 2.84 -16.89
C VAL A 760 -22.83 2.01 -16.56
N SER A 761 -22.86 1.40 -15.36
CA SER A 761 -24.02 0.69 -14.81
C SER A 761 -23.99 0.83 -13.28
N GLY A 762 -24.89 1.65 -12.75
CA GLY A 762 -25.01 1.94 -11.33
C GLY A 762 -25.80 0.85 -10.60
N ASN A 763 -27.02 0.64 -11.05
CA ASN A 763 -27.93 -0.46 -10.79
C ASN A 763 -28.19 -1.20 -12.11
N VAL A 764 -29.23 -2.05 -12.18
CA VAL A 764 -29.45 -2.89 -13.38
C VAL A 764 -30.64 -2.47 -14.20
#